data_AF-A0A7V3VAT4-F1
#
_entry.id   AF-A0A7V3VAT4-F1
#
_cell.length_a   1.000
_cell.length_b   1.000
_cell.length_c   1.000
_cell.angle_alpha   90.00
_cell.angle_beta   90.00
_cell.angle_gamma   90.00
#
_symmetry.space_group_name_H-M   'P 1'
#
loop_
_entity.id
_entity.type
_entity.pdbx_description
1 polymer ?
#
loop_
_entity_poly.entity_id
_entity_poly.type
_entity_poly.pdbx_seq_one_letter_code
_entity_poly.pdbx_strand_id
1 'polypeptide(L)'
;MTENNFYHPDSGQSDFRPSFLHFALSLAIIVLSMPLLKVPHCSGSVPHAEPDTIIDLAGVWRFKLDRENVGVKEKWYSHTLPDKIKLPGILQAQGYGDDISIRTHWVSTLHDPYWYLREEYKKYTNRAMVKVPFTSQPQKHYLGVAWYQRDISIPKSWAGKHVRLFLERARWQTTVWVDDQLIGTNNSLCTPHEFNLGELSPGKHTITIRVDNGMILPYRPDAHGVSDALGGTWNGIVGRIELHAVPKVWIDHVQIETTFHTLDVYATVLIASEEPKIANEAQLNLTVIDPNTKKIMGATSKNISIKRDQRFVPVVARIPITKKVTYWDEFNPVLYELVTTVHSSAGTHSLRRKFGFREIKVEGRDILLNNRPIFLRGTHHGGDFPLTGYPPTDVAYWRKIFHICKKWGLNHVRFHSFCPPDAAFTAADELGIYLQIEPGMWNEFSPGSIMEGHLYVETERILRAYGHHPSFVMFSASNEPKGRWRNVLPLWAEHFRILDPQRLYTPGTGFTEPDAPGPTELSDYIVVQRFGRNRVRGPGGWFGIDYTRSITNVFQPVVVHELGQWCAYPSFNIIKKFTGYLRPSNYEIFRGSAQEAGLLPLAPKFEFASGKFQALCYKEDIEAVTRTVGLAGYQLLDLHDYLGQGTALVGVLDAFWDPRGYITPAEWREFCNPIVPLAWITNRIWTTTNTFSARLGVAHFGPIPVTNLVVKWSLSESTANLPIASGEFFAWAIRLGKETNLCTIAVPLKNVHVPAKYIFKVQFFELREPNQFTKAHPWNKRTLVAQNHWPIWIYPAEIDTNVPPNVFLTQDWCEAEKHLIAGDRVIFVPPIHMLNWWCPPLDPVPIFWNRQMNPQWNRMLGLLCNKSHPALALFPTEEYYEWQWSELVSRCRAINIGQLKSPVTPIVLAIDDWNRNWRLAPIFEARVANGRLLVCSFDIINQLDNRPVARQLRKSLVTYAASRDFNPKSNISLDELRPLWFNNFTMKLLRAQVIPPEAGLLMDGNPNTAWQARFSQTNLTNQQKVTYIEFKFPDKIPIDGLILLNCQNDRFRLGDIKDFVTELSEDGSTWQEVVRGTLSSTFNPQIIRFPKTYHASHLRFKPLSTHVLGSIPTIAELSVISPLPIPSEPIEPQGLQYRPTGYSSPDIDEAPPAWQ
;
A
#
# COMPACT_ATOMS: atom_id res chain seq x y z
N MET A 1 47.17 -29.73 30.51
CA MET A 1 48.44 -29.71 31.26
C MET A 1 49.30 -28.59 30.67
N THR A 2 50.11 -27.89 31.49
CA THR A 2 51.30 -27.06 31.11
C THR A 2 51.18 -26.17 29.84
N GLU A 3 50.97 -24.85 29.89
CA GLU A 3 51.68 -23.73 30.57
C GLU A 3 53.00 -23.25 29.92
N ASN A 4 53.21 -21.92 30.05
CA ASN A 4 54.44 -21.10 29.91
C ASN A 4 54.92 -20.75 28.48
N ASN A 5 55.21 -19.49 28.09
CA ASN A 5 55.91 -18.31 28.70
C ASN A 5 57.45 -18.40 28.55
N PHE A 6 58.23 -17.38 28.16
CA PHE A 6 58.05 -15.91 27.96
C PHE A 6 58.66 -15.46 26.57
N TYR A 7 59.20 -14.26 26.21
CA TYR A 7 59.63 -13.00 26.87
C TYR A 7 59.62 -11.78 25.89
N HIS A 8 59.94 -10.58 26.41
CA HIS A 8 60.14 -9.25 25.76
C HIS A 8 61.66 -9.00 25.43
N PRO A 9 62.24 -7.78 25.16
CA PRO A 9 61.71 -6.40 25.04
C PRO A 9 62.31 -5.46 23.93
N ASP A 10 61.77 -4.22 23.82
CA ASP A 10 62.44 -2.88 23.65
C ASP A 10 63.32 -2.51 22.41
N SER A 11 63.53 -1.22 22.04
CA SER A 11 62.97 0.10 22.46
C SER A 11 63.24 1.21 21.39
N GLY A 12 62.67 2.42 21.54
CA GLY A 12 63.11 3.64 20.82
C GLY A 12 62.07 4.78 20.75
N GLN A 13 62.36 5.95 21.34
CA GLN A 13 61.44 7.12 21.40
C GLN A 13 61.98 8.37 20.69
N SER A 14 61.08 9.17 20.10
CA SER A 14 60.93 10.65 20.23
C SER A 14 59.85 11.12 19.24
N ASP A 15 58.80 11.89 19.55
CA ASP A 15 58.57 13.11 20.35
C ASP A 15 59.22 14.39 19.80
N PHE A 16 58.42 15.27 19.16
CA PHE A 16 57.75 16.36 19.89
C PHE A 16 56.59 17.05 19.14
N ARG A 17 55.94 18.00 19.82
CA ARG A 17 54.71 18.79 19.51
C ARG A 17 55.08 20.22 18.99
N PRO A 18 54.16 21.19 18.68
CA PRO A 18 52.75 21.34 19.08
C PRO A 18 51.74 21.91 18.04
N SER A 19 50.58 22.36 18.53
CA SER A 19 49.31 22.64 17.83
C SER A 19 48.78 24.09 18.03
N PHE A 20 47.46 24.32 17.87
CA PHE A 20 46.66 25.57 18.08
C PHE A 20 46.60 26.56 16.89
N LEU A 21 45.47 27.22 16.55
CA LEU A 21 44.02 26.98 16.84
C LEU A 21 43.11 27.72 15.80
N HIS A 22 41.83 27.31 15.72
CA HIS A 22 40.69 27.90 15.00
C HIS A 22 40.59 29.44 14.88
N PHE A 23 40.08 29.94 13.74
CA PHE A 23 38.67 30.41 13.60
C PHE A 23 38.27 30.51 12.10
N ALA A 24 37.05 30.93 11.76
CA ALA A 24 36.44 30.81 10.43
C ALA A 24 35.86 32.13 9.87
N LEU A 25 35.70 32.26 8.54
CA LEU A 25 34.52 32.85 7.87
C LEU A 25 34.51 32.71 6.32
N SER A 26 33.29 32.57 5.77
CA SER A 26 32.71 33.17 4.52
C SER A 26 33.37 33.20 3.12
N LEU A 27 32.47 33.31 2.13
CA LEU A 27 32.66 33.39 0.67
C LEU A 27 33.52 34.59 0.17
N ALA A 28 34.23 34.41 -0.95
CA ALA A 28 34.05 35.19 -2.19
C ALA A 28 34.86 34.61 -3.38
N ILE A 29 34.52 35.03 -4.61
CA ILE A 29 35.20 34.67 -5.87
C ILE A 29 36.14 35.81 -6.30
N ILE A 30 37.33 35.49 -6.85
CA ILE A 30 37.95 36.24 -7.97
C ILE A 30 39.03 35.37 -8.64
N VAL A 31 39.24 35.59 -9.95
CA VAL A 31 40.19 34.87 -10.81
C VAL A 31 41.44 35.72 -11.02
N LEU A 32 42.63 35.10 -11.02
CA LEU A 32 43.78 35.55 -11.82
C LEU A 32 44.83 34.43 -11.99
N SER A 33 45.70 34.59 -12.99
CA SER A 33 46.51 33.53 -13.61
C SER A 33 48.02 33.73 -13.43
N MET A 34 48.79 32.65 -13.22
CA MET A 34 50.22 32.50 -13.63
C MET A 34 50.71 31.03 -13.44
N PRO A 35 51.93 30.61 -13.87
CA PRO A 35 52.05 29.73 -15.04
C PRO A 35 52.56 28.29 -14.77
N LEU A 36 52.52 27.46 -15.83
CA LEU A 36 52.91 26.04 -15.83
C LEU A 36 54.42 25.80 -15.68
N LEU A 37 54.79 24.92 -14.74
CA LEU A 37 56.09 24.25 -14.68
C LEU A 37 56.01 22.90 -15.41
N LYS A 38 57.00 22.59 -16.27
CA LYS A 38 57.05 21.36 -17.06
C LYS A 38 57.69 20.21 -16.26
N VAL A 39 57.09 19.02 -16.33
CA VAL A 39 57.64 17.73 -15.90
C VAL A 39 57.41 16.75 -17.07
N PRO A 40 58.39 15.90 -17.45
CA PRO A 40 58.40 15.26 -18.78
C PRO A 40 57.32 14.19 -18.97
N HIS A 41 56.89 14.03 -20.23
CA HIS A 41 55.96 12.98 -20.65
C HIS A 41 56.63 11.59 -20.65
N CYS A 42 55.92 10.60 -20.11
CA CYS A 42 56.10 9.20 -20.48
C CYS A 42 54.86 8.78 -21.28
N SER A 43 55.02 8.38 -22.54
CA SER A 43 53.94 8.35 -23.53
C SER A 43 53.08 7.07 -23.47
N GLY A 44 52.21 6.97 -22.46
CA GLY A 44 51.04 6.08 -22.49
C GLY A 44 49.85 6.81 -23.11
N SER A 45 49.55 6.57 -24.39
CA SER A 45 48.46 7.24 -25.08
C SER A 45 47.09 6.73 -24.60
N VAL A 46 46.42 7.54 -23.77
CA VAL A 46 44.96 7.41 -23.58
C VAL A 46 44.30 7.73 -24.93
N PRO A 47 43.41 6.88 -25.46
CA PRO A 47 42.70 7.20 -26.71
C PRO A 47 41.97 8.53 -26.59
N HIS A 48 42.09 9.38 -27.62
CA HIS A 48 41.25 10.56 -27.73
C HIS A 48 39.77 10.16 -27.76
N ALA A 49 38.90 11.02 -27.23
CA ALA A 49 37.46 10.81 -27.26
C ALA A 49 36.97 10.59 -28.70
N GLU A 50 36.07 9.62 -28.89
CA GLU A 50 35.46 9.37 -30.20
C GLU A 50 34.62 10.58 -30.65
N PRO A 51 34.61 10.91 -31.96
CA PRO A 51 33.83 12.02 -32.47
C PRO A 51 32.32 11.72 -32.45
N ASP A 52 31.57 12.55 -31.69
CA ASP A 52 30.11 12.60 -31.54
C ASP A 52 29.34 11.45 -32.20
N THR A 53 29.26 10.31 -31.50
CA THR A 53 28.48 9.13 -31.90
C THR A 53 27.02 9.17 -31.46
N ILE A 54 26.62 10.21 -30.71
CA ILE A 54 25.26 10.41 -30.17
C ILE A 54 24.75 11.81 -30.53
N ILE A 55 23.49 11.92 -30.96
CA ILE A 55 22.76 13.19 -31.11
C ILE A 55 21.50 13.17 -30.24
N ASP A 56 21.37 14.13 -29.34
CA ASP A 56 20.17 14.34 -28.52
C ASP A 56 19.04 15.03 -29.33
N LEU A 57 17.84 14.46 -29.26
CA LEU A 57 16.62 14.95 -29.90
C LEU A 57 15.63 15.58 -28.90
N ALA A 58 16.04 15.88 -27.67
CA ALA A 58 15.30 16.73 -26.75
C ALA A 58 15.07 18.15 -27.33
N GLY A 59 13.97 18.80 -26.94
CA GLY A 59 13.61 20.15 -27.37
C GLY A 59 12.19 20.24 -27.93
N VAL A 60 11.96 21.18 -28.86
CA VAL A 60 10.65 21.37 -29.50
C VAL A 60 10.52 20.45 -30.71
N TRP A 61 9.37 19.79 -30.80
CA TRP A 61 8.94 18.96 -31.92
C TRP A 61 7.68 19.60 -32.54
N ARG A 62 7.48 19.40 -33.85
CA ARG A 62 6.20 19.66 -34.52
C ARG A 62 5.20 18.56 -34.12
N PHE A 63 3.92 18.88 -34.05
CA PHE A 63 2.92 18.05 -33.39
C PHE A 63 1.56 18.07 -34.09
N LYS A 64 0.78 16.99 -33.94
CA LYS A 64 -0.66 16.96 -34.25
C LYS A 64 -1.37 15.85 -33.47
N LEU A 65 -2.54 16.15 -32.88
CA LEU A 65 -3.45 15.13 -32.33
C LEU A 65 -4.19 14.41 -33.47
N ASP A 66 -4.35 13.10 -33.36
CA ASP A 66 -5.01 12.25 -34.35
C ASP A 66 -6.16 11.47 -33.73
N ARG A 67 -7.24 12.21 -33.42
CA ARG A 67 -8.42 11.71 -32.70
C ARG A 67 -9.18 10.61 -33.44
N GLU A 68 -9.01 10.54 -34.76
CA GLU A 68 -9.71 9.63 -35.67
C GLU A 68 -8.76 8.56 -36.27
N ASN A 69 -7.48 8.56 -35.89
CA ASN A 69 -6.42 7.68 -36.41
C ASN A 69 -6.29 7.72 -37.96
N VAL A 70 -6.45 8.92 -38.55
CA VAL A 70 -6.42 9.14 -40.00
C VAL A 70 -5.03 9.50 -40.54
N GLY A 71 -4.07 9.85 -39.69
CA GLY A 71 -2.78 10.41 -40.12
C GLY A 71 -1.92 9.47 -40.98
N VAL A 72 -2.12 8.16 -40.90
CA VAL A 72 -1.46 7.19 -41.81
C VAL A 72 -2.05 7.27 -43.22
N LYS A 73 -3.39 7.34 -43.31
CA LYS A 73 -4.16 7.45 -44.57
C LYS A 73 -3.92 8.79 -45.26
N GLU A 74 -3.84 9.86 -44.47
CA GLU A 74 -3.54 11.23 -44.91
C GLU A 74 -2.03 11.53 -45.02
N LYS A 75 -1.16 10.52 -44.84
CA LYS A 75 0.30 10.62 -44.98
C LYS A 75 0.95 11.77 -44.20
N TRP A 76 0.53 12.03 -42.97
CA TRP A 76 1.04 13.14 -42.16
C TRP A 76 2.57 13.11 -41.91
N TYR A 77 3.22 11.95 -42.07
CA TYR A 77 4.69 11.83 -42.08
C TYR A 77 5.37 12.61 -43.22
N SER A 78 4.71 12.70 -44.39
CA SER A 78 5.19 13.42 -45.58
C SER A 78 4.91 14.94 -45.56
N HIS A 79 4.31 15.45 -44.47
CA HIS A 79 3.80 16.81 -44.38
C HIS A 79 4.27 17.49 -43.08
N THR A 80 4.36 18.82 -43.09
CA THR A 80 4.72 19.59 -41.89
C THR A 80 3.54 19.62 -40.90
N LEU A 81 3.73 19.06 -39.71
CA LEU A 81 2.69 19.11 -38.66
C LEU A 81 2.54 20.56 -38.12
N PRO A 82 1.30 21.02 -37.83
CA PRO A 82 1.01 22.43 -37.56
C PRO A 82 1.38 22.89 -36.14
N ASP A 83 1.14 22.06 -35.14
CA ASP A 83 1.30 22.43 -33.73
C ASP A 83 2.74 22.22 -33.26
N LYS A 84 3.03 22.62 -32.01
CA LYS A 84 4.35 22.44 -31.38
C LYS A 84 4.22 21.89 -29.97
N ILE A 85 5.14 21.01 -29.60
CA ILE A 85 5.19 20.36 -28.29
C ILE A 85 6.65 20.21 -27.84
N LYS A 86 6.90 20.20 -26.54
CA LYS A 86 8.22 19.85 -26.00
C LYS A 86 8.30 18.35 -25.70
N LEU A 87 9.38 17.73 -26.13
CA LEU A 87 9.82 16.42 -25.68
C LEU A 87 11.25 16.52 -25.08
N PRO A 88 11.64 15.65 -24.13
CA PRO A 88 10.82 14.62 -23.49
C PRO A 88 9.69 15.19 -22.65
N GLY A 89 8.57 14.48 -22.57
CA GLY A 89 7.36 14.92 -21.88
C GLY A 89 6.09 14.26 -22.42
N ILE A 90 4.95 14.67 -21.87
CA ILE A 90 3.62 14.16 -22.23
C ILE A 90 2.71 15.30 -22.72
N LEU A 91 1.73 14.99 -23.57
CA LEU A 91 0.85 16.00 -24.16
C LEU A 91 -0.18 16.57 -23.17
N GLN A 92 -0.67 15.74 -22.24
CA GLN A 92 -1.70 16.13 -21.28
C GLN A 92 -1.19 17.18 -20.28
N ALA A 93 0.08 17.09 -19.86
CA ALA A 93 0.75 18.10 -19.03
C ALA A 93 1.08 19.41 -19.78
N GLN A 94 0.97 19.43 -21.11
CA GLN A 94 1.18 20.60 -21.97
C GLN A 94 -0.15 21.22 -22.45
N GLY A 95 -1.29 20.79 -21.87
CA GLY A 95 -2.62 21.35 -22.12
C GLY A 95 -3.38 20.72 -23.29
N TYR A 96 -2.79 19.76 -24.01
CA TYR A 96 -3.47 19.03 -25.08
C TYR A 96 -4.35 17.90 -24.52
N GLY A 97 -5.42 17.55 -25.24
CA GLY A 97 -6.42 16.58 -24.80
C GLY A 97 -7.71 17.22 -24.28
N ASP A 98 -8.57 16.40 -23.68
CA ASP A 98 -9.93 16.76 -23.30
C ASP A 98 -10.05 17.13 -21.82
N ASP A 99 -10.96 18.05 -21.49
CA ASP A 99 -11.27 18.44 -20.11
C ASP A 99 -12.02 17.33 -19.37
N ILE A 100 -11.75 17.20 -18.06
CA ILE A 100 -12.38 16.19 -17.23
C ILE A 100 -13.87 16.48 -17.04
N SER A 101 -14.70 15.47 -17.24
CA SER A 101 -16.16 15.57 -17.15
C SER A 101 -16.79 14.30 -16.55
N ILE A 102 -18.07 14.38 -16.18
CA ILE A 102 -18.86 13.18 -15.80
C ILE A 102 -19.06 12.17 -16.94
N ARG A 103 -18.50 12.43 -18.13
CA ARG A 103 -18.49 11.52 -19.30
C ARG A 103 -17.07 11.19 -19.77
N THR A 104 -16.03 11.50 -18.99
CA THR A 104 -14.66 11.07 -19.33
C THR A 104 -14.59 9.54 -19.31
N HIS A 105 -14.14 8.95 -20.42
CA HIS A 105 -13.94 7.51 -20.56
C HIS A 105 -12.56 7.12 -20.00
N TRP A 106 -12.53 6.73 -18.72
CA TRP A 106 -11.33 6.26 -18.03
C TRP A 106 -10.99 4.80 -18.43
N VAL A 107 -9.72 4.43 -18.39
CA VAL A 107 -9.25 3.02 -18.41
C VAL A 107 -9.41 2.39 -17.02
N SER A 108 -9.32 3.19 -15.96
CA SER A 108 -9.70 2.73 -14.62
C SER A 108 -11.20 2.43 -14.55
N THR A 109 -11.61 1.38 -13.83
CA THR A 109 -13.04 1.07 -13.66
C THR A 109 -13.79 2.10 -12.79
N LEU A 110 -13.07 3.05 -12.17
CA LEU A 110 -13.51 3.97 -11.10
C LEU A 110 -14.10 3.30 -9.85
N HIS A 111 -14.41 2.01 -9.90
CA HIS A 111 -15.09 1.20 -8.90
C HIS A 111 -16.56 1.61 -8.62
N ASP A 112 -16.93 2.89 -8.76
CA ASP A 112 -18.31 3.38 -8.82
C ASP A 112 -18.46 4.38 -9.99
N PRO A 113 -18.82 3.91 -11.20
CA PRO A 113 -18.94 4.78 -12.38
C PRO A 113 -20.17 5.69 -12.35
N TYR A 114 -21.07 5.51 -11.37
CA TYR A 114 -22.29 6.30 -11.18
C TYR A 114 -22.18 7.32 -10.04
N TRP A 115 -20.96 7.58 -9.56
CA TRP A 115 -20.65 8.48 -8.44
C TRP A 115 -21.31 9.86 -8.51
N TYR A 116 -21.52 10.39 -9.72
CA TYR A 116 -22.15 11.69 -9.96
C TYR A 116 -23.65 11.73 -9.62
N LEU A 117 -24.28 10.56 -9.40
CA LEU A 117 -25.67 10.45 -8.92
C LEU A 117 -25.77 10.58 -7.39
N ARG A 118 -24.67 10.38 -6.65
CA ARG A 118 -24.63 10.38 -5.17
C ARG A 118 -24.86 11.78 -4.62
N GLU A 119 -25.70 11.89 -3.60
CA GLU A 119 -26.03 13.18 -2.98
C GLU A 119 -24.76 13.93 -2.52
N GLU A 120 -23.86 13.22 -1.82
CA GLU A 120 -22.60 13.77 -1.32
C GLU A 120 -21.65 14.30 -2.41
N TYR A 121 -21.80 13.88 -3.68
CA TYR A 121 -20.90 14.26 -4.77
C TYR A 121 -21.52 15.14 -5.86
N LYS A 122 -22.84 15.35 -5.91
CA LYS A 122 -23.51 16.19 -6.94
C LYS A 122 -22.86 17.57 -7.12
N LYS A 123 -22.45 18.22 -6.02
CA LYS A 123 -21.72 19.51 -6.01
C LYS A 123 -20.40 19.50 -6.81
N TYR A 124 -19.78 18.34 -7.02
CA TYR A 124 -18.54 18.14 -7.76
C TYR A 124 -18.74 17.72 -9.23
N THR A 125 -19.97 17.83 -9.76
CA THR A 125 -20.33 17.43 -11.13
C THR A 125 -20.43 18.60 -12.12
N ASN A 126 -20.33 19.84 -11.64
CA ASN A 126 -20.40 21.04 -12.47
C ASN A 126 -19.24 21.06 -13.47
N ARG A 127 -19.54 21.28 -14.77
CA ARG A 127 -18.56 21.28 -15.88
C ARG A 127 -17.34 22.18 -15.65
N ALA A 128 -17.45 23.25 -14.87
CA ALA A 128 -16.33 24.14 -14.57
C ALA A 128 -15.34 23.57 -13.52
N MET A 129 -15.75 22.59 -12.71
CA MET A 129 -14.94 21.98 -11.64
C MET A 129 -15.37 20.54 -11.37
N VAL A 130 -15.25 19.65 -12.36
CA VAL A 130 -15.51 18.23 -12.14
C VAL A 130 -14.38 17.61 -11.31
N LYS A 131 -14.73 17.02 -10.16
CA LYS A 131 -13.79 16.36 -9.24
C LYS A 131 -14.22 14.92 -9.01
N VAL A 132 -13.36 13.96 -9.34
CA VAL A 132 -13.60 12.53 -9.17
C VAL A 132 -13.17 12.11 -7.75
N PRO A 133 -14.01 11.37 -6.99
CA PRO A 133 -13.73 11.03 -5.59
C PRO A 133 -12.74 9.87 -5.39
N PHE A 134 -12.44 9.09 -6.44
CA PHE A 134 -11.66 7.83 -6.36
C PHE A 134 -10.18 7.97 -6.74
N THR A 135 -9.74 9.13 -7.26
CA THR A 135 -8.38 9.28 -7.81
C THR A 135 -7.90 10.72 -7.82
N SER A 136 -6.58 10.90 -7.78
CA SER A 136 -5.90 12.17 -8.02
C SER A 136 -5.87 12.46 -9.52
N GLN A 137 -6.98 12.95 -10.08
CA GLN A 137 -7.21 13.05 -11.53
C GLN A 137 -6.17 13.92 -12.28
N PRO A 138 -5.88 13.66 -13.58
CA PRO A 138 -5.09 14.54 -14.43
C PRO A 138 -5.86 15.81 -14.81
N GLN A 139 -5.14 16.83 -15.33
CA GLN A 139 -5.78 18.07 -15.83
C GLN A 139 -6.49 17.91 -17.18
N LYS A 140 -5.92 17.08 -18.06
CA LYS A 140 -6.44 16.73 -19.38
C LYS A 140 -6.39 15.22 -19.52
N HIS A 141 -7.36 14.63 -20.19
CA HIS A 141 -7.39 13.21 -20.51
C HIS A 141 -7.32 13.00 -22.03
N TYR A 142 -6.57 12.00 -22.49
CA TYR A 142 -6.52 11.63 -23.91
C TYR A 142 -6.02 10.19 -24.09
N LEU A 143 -6.79 9.40 -24.83
CA LEU A 143 -6.44 8.05 -25.26
C LEU A 143 -6.57 7.98 -26.79
N GLY A 144 -5.52 7.53 -27.46
CA GLY A 144 -5.47 7.41 -28.92
C GLY A 144 -4.14 7.89 -29.48
N VAL A 145 -4.19 8.53 -30.65
CA VAL A 145 -3.01 8.72 -31.49
C VAL A 145 -2.54 10.17 -31.47
N ALA A 146 -1.23 10.36 -31.46
CA ALA A 146 -0.58 11.66 -31.65
C ALA A 146 0.67 11.51 -32.52
N TRP A 147 0.97 12.54 -33.31
CA TRP A 147 2.12 12.56 -34.22
C TRP A 147 3.13 13.62 -33.77
N TYR A 148 4.40 13.24 -33.81
CA TYR A 148 5.53 14.06 -33.41
C TYR A 148 6.55 14.07 -34.55
N GLN A 149 7.04 15.23 -34.95
CA GLN A 149 7.97 15.36 -36.07
C GLN A 149 9.12 16.34 -35.78
N ARG A 150 10.35 15.99 -36.16
CA ARG A 150 11.56 16.81 -35.95
C ARG A 150 12.55 16.67 -37.09
N ASP A 151 13.13 17.78 -37.50
CA ASP A 151 14.25 17.81 -38.43
C ASP A 151 15.54 17.44 -37.69
N ILE A 152 16.32 16.55 -38.29
CA ILE A 152 17.65 16.12 -37.82
C ILE A 152 18.71 16.48 -38.86
N SER A 153 19.97 16.53 -38.45
CA SER A 153 21.11 16.78 -39.34
C SER A 153 22.18 15.72 -39.11
N ILE A 154 22.30 14.77 -40.04
CA ILE A 154 23.31 13.71 -39.99
C ILE A 154 24.68 14.31 -40.40
N PRO A 155 25.71 14.22 -39.54
CA PRO A 155 27.02 14.80 -39.84
C PRO A 155 27.82 13.93 -40.82
N LYS A 156 28.78 14.53 -41.53
CA LYS A 156 29.64 13.80 -42.49
C LYS A 156 30.46 12.67 -41.85
N SER A 157 30.74 12.74 -40.55
CA SER A 157 31.41 11.71 -39.74
C SER A 157 30.57 10.44 -39.51
N TRP A 158 29.30 10.44 -39.90
CA TRP A 158 28.40 9.29 -39.81
C TRP A 158 28.21 8.56 -41.16
N ALA A 159 28.82 9.04 -42.24
CA ALA A 159 28.79 8.35 -43.54
C ALA A 159 29.33 6.91 -43.41
N GLY A 160 28.58 5.92 -43.88
CA GLY A 160 28.94 4.51 -43.77
C GLY A 160 28.68 3.86 -42.39
N LYS A 161 28.10 4.59 -41.43
CA LYS A 161 27.64 4.07 -40.14
C LYS A 161 26.13 3.78 -40.17
N HIS A 162 25.67 2.83 -39.37
CA HIS A 162 24.25 2.62 -39.12
C HIS A 162 23.77 3.58 -38.04
N VAL A 163 22.64 4.23 -38.27
CA VAL A 163 21.99 5.12 -37.30
C VAL A 163 20.88 4.33 -36.60
N ARG A 164 20.88 4.37 -35.26
CA ARG A 164 19.83 3.76 -34.42
C ARG A 164 19.08 4.88 -33.68
N LEU A 165 17.76 4.84 -33.66
CA LEU A 165 16.93 5.71 -32.83
C LEU A 165 16.61 5.00 -31.51
N PHE A 166 16.91 5.64 -30.39
CA PHE A 166 16.62 5.19 -29.03
C PHE A 166 15.58 6.12 -28.39
N LEU A 167 14.44 5.56 -27.98
CA LEU A 167 13.39 6.26 -27.22
C LEU A 167 13.30 5.62 -25.82
N GLU A 168 13.77 6.29 -24.78
CA GLU A 168 13.95 5.70 -23.44
C GLU A 168 12.65 5.16 -22.84
N ARG A 169 11.55 5.90 -22.96
CA ARG A 169 10.23 5.45 -22.51
C ARG A 169 9.09 6.12 -23.30
N ALA A 170 8.64 5.46 -24.37
CA ALA A 170 7.40 5.83 -25.06
C ALA A 170 6.18 5.17 -24.41
N ARG A 171 4.97 5.60 -24.82
CA ARG A 171 3.71 4.97 -24.40
C ARG A 171 2.59 5.10 -25.44
N TRP A 172 1.97 4.03 -25.93
CA TRP A 172 2.35 2.61 -25.84
C TRP A 172 3.06 2.21 -27.13
N GLN A 173 2.33 2.12 -28.24
CA GLN A 173 2.89 1.75 -29.52
C GLN A 173 3.54 2.98 -30.18
N THR A 174 4.72 2.82 -30.75
CA THR A 174 5.35 3.83 -31.61
C THR A 174 5.65 3.29 -32.99
N THR A 175 5.27 4.02 -34.03
CA THR A 175 5.66 3.77 -35.42
C THR A 175 6.53 4.92 -35.91
N VAL A 176 7.65 4.59 -36.57
CA VAL A 176 8.68 5.57 -36.96
C VAL A 176 8.84 5.63 -38.48
N TRP A 177 8.98 6.85 -39.00
CA TRP A 177 9.38 7.16 -40.36
C TRP A 177 10.65 8.03 -40.37
N VAL A 178 11.50 7.83 -41.38
CA VAL A 178 12.54 8.78 -41.78
C VAL A 178 12.17 9.30 -43.17
N ASP A 179 11.99 10.62 -43.26
CA ASP A 179 11.32 11.29 -44.37
C ASP A 179 9.99 10.58 -44.70
N ASP A 180 9.80 10.10 -45.92
CA ASP A 180 8.60 9.36 -46.32
C ASP A 180 8.66 7.85 -46.04
N GLN A 181 9.80 7.31 -45.57
CA GLN A 181 10.04 5.87 -45.46
C GLN A 181 9.66 5.33 -44.07
N LEU A 182 8.75 4.34 -44.04
CA LEU A 182 8.39 3.60 -42.84
C LEU A 182 9.54 2.71 -42.38
N ILE A 183 10.01 2.90 -41.15
CA ILE A 183 11.08 2.10 -40.52
C ILE A 183 10.50 0.89 -39.80
N GLY A 184 9.39 1.06 -39.06
CA GLY A 184 8.72 -0.02 -38.34
C GLY A 184 7.94 0.44 -37.11
N THR A 185 7.50 -0.53 -36.31
CA THR A 185 6.67 -0.32 -35.11
C THR A 185 7.23 -1.09 -33.91
N ASN A 186 7.17 -0.49 -32.72
CA ASN A 186 7.49 -1.13 -31.43
C ASN A 186 6.34 -0.91 -30.43
N ASN A 187 6.14 -1.82 -29.47
CA ASN A 187 4.93 -1.97 -28.67
C ASN A 187 5.19 -2.43 -27.21
N SER A 188 6.31 -2.02 -26.62
CA SER A 188 6.59 -2.25 -25.19
C SER A 188 5.86 -1.24 -24.30
N LEU A 189 5.57 -1.63 -23.06
CA LEU A 189 5.25 -0.70 -21.97
C LEU A 189 6.40 -0.58 -20.96
N CYS A 190 7.35 -1.51 -20.99
CA CYS A 190 8.37 -1.72 -19.97
C CYS A 190 9.76 -1.17 -20.34
N THR A 191 10.17 -1.30 -21.60
CA THR A 191 11.56 -1.07 -22.06
C THR A 191 11.66 0.06 -23.09
N PRO A 192 12.87 0.56 -23.39
CA PRO A 192 13.08 1.52 -24.47
C PRO A 192 12.62 0.97 -25.83
N HIS A 193 12.23 1.89 -26.71
CA HIS A 193 11.96 1.56 -28.10
C HIS A 193 13.17 1.89 -28.97
N GLU A 194 13.81 0.86 -29.50
CA GLU A 194 14.97 0.95 -30.39
C GLU A 194 14.58 0.63 -31.84
N PHE A 195 15.07 1.43 -32.79
CA PHE A 195 14.89 1.24 -34.23
C PHE A 195 16.23 1.35 -34.96
N ASN A 196 16.55 0.41 -35.85
CA ASN A 196 17.63 0.56 -36.83
C ASN A 196 17.10 1.40 -38.00
N LEU A 197 17.68 2.58 -38.23
CA LEU A 197 17.31 3.47 -39.35
C LEU A 197 18.12 3.17 -40.62
N GLY A 198 19.08 2.24 -40.56
CA GLY A 198 20.03 1.94 -41.63
C GLY A 198 21.13 3.00 -41.76
N GLU A 199 21.75 3.06 -42.94
CA GLU A 199 22.69 4.13 -43.30
C GLU A 199 21.91 5.37 -43.76
N LEU A 200 22.09 6.50 -43.09
CA LEU A 200 21.49 7.78 -43.48
C LEU A 200 22.54 8.69 -44.14
N SER A 201 22.14 9.44 -45.17
CA SER A 201 23.02 10.36 -45.89
C SER A 201 23.40 11.57 -45.03
N PRO A 202 24.65 12.07 -45.09
CA PRO A 202 25.01 13.33 -44.44
C PRO A 202 24.21 14.51 -45.00
N GLY A 203 23.37 15.13 -44.17
CA GLY A 203 22.39 16.11 -44.61
C GLY A 203 21.23 16.24 -43.63
N LYS A 204 20.17 16.93 -44.07
CA LYS A 204 18.91 17.04 -43.33
C LYS A 204 18.01 15.85 -43.63
N HIS A 205 17.38 15.31 -42.60
CA HIS A 205 16.29 14.34 -42.67
C HIS A 205 15.19 14.74 -41.68
N THR A 206 13.98 14.23 -41.87
CA THR A 206 12.85 14.42 -40.96
C THR A 206 12.51 13.11 -40.26
N ILE A 207 12.56 13.05 -38.94
CA ILE A 207 11.99 11.92 -38.20
C ILE A 207 10.53 12.25 -37.88
N THR A 208 9.62 11.35 -38.23
CA THR A 208 8.23 11.37 -37.76
C THR A 208 7.96 10.13 -36.89
N ILE A 209 7.32 10.34 -35.74
CA ILE A 209 6.91 9.29 -34.81
C ILE A 209 5.39 9.41 -34.56
N ARG A 210 4.64 8.36 -34.89
CA ARG A 210 3.25 8.15 -34.43
C ARG A 210 3.32 7.47 -33.07
N VAL A 211 2.67 8.03 -32.06
CA VAL A 211 2.56 7.45 -30.70
C VAL A 211 1.09 7.19 -30.39
N ASP A 212 0.77 5.95 -30.06
CA ASP A 212 -0.59 5.48 -29.78
C ASP A 212 -0.65 4.94 -28.35
N ASN A 213 -1.42 5.61 -27.48
CA ASN A 213 -1.62 5.23 -26.09
C ASN A 213 -2.99 4.57 -25.83
N GLY A 214 -3.69 4.13 -26.88
CA GLY A 214 -4.88 3.30 -26.75
C GLY A 214 -4.59 1.92 -26.13
N MET A 215 -5.65 1.13 -25.90
CA MET A 215 -5.54 -0.25 -25.38
C MET A 215 -5.13 -1.20 -26.52
N ILE A 216 -3.83 -1.23 -26.83
CA ILE A 216 -3.26 -1.99 -27.97
C ILE A 216 -3.40 -3.50 -27.78
N LEU A 217 -3.28 -3.99 -26.54
CA LEU A 217 -3.48 -5.39 -26.15
C LEU A 217 -4.52 -5.46 -25.01
N PRO A 218 -5.20 -6.60 -24.79
CA PRO A 218 -6.31 -6.74 -23.84
C PRO A 218 -5.83 -6.80 -22.38
N TYR A 219 -5.18 -5.75 -21.91
CA TYR A 219 -4.83 -5.58 -20.51
C TYR A 219 -6.09 -5.36 -19.66
N ARG A 220 -6.08 -5.91 -18.46
CA ARG A 220 -7.10 -5.72 -17.44
C ARG A 220 -7.24 -4.22 -17.10
N PRO A 221 -8.45 -3.64 -17.13
CA PRO A 221 -8.73 -2.38 -16.45
C PRO A 221 -8.22 -2.38 -15.01
N ASP A 222 -7.67 -1.25 -14.57
CA ASP A 222 -6.93 -1.05 -13.30
C ASP A 222 -5.51 -1.67 -13.19
N ALA A 223 -5.00 -2.38 -14.20
CA ALA A 223 -3.57 -2.73 -14.28
C ALA A 223 -2.70 -1.45 -14.29
N HIS A 224 -1.67 -1.38 -13.44
CA HIS A 224 -1.03 -0.13 -13.07
C HIS A 224 -0.26 0.50 -14.25
N GLY A 225 0.34 -0.35 -15.09
CA GLY A 225 0.92 0.05 -16.36
C GLY A 225 -0.05 0.68 -17.38
N VAL A 226 -1.38 0.67 -17.16
CA VAL A 226 -2.39 1.24 -18.09
C VAL A 226 -3.51 2.06 -17.43
N SER A 227 -3.59 2.15 -16.10
CA SER A 227 -4.74 2.76 -15.41
C SER A 227 -4.54 4.23 -15.02
N ASP A 228 -5.57 5.06 -15.27
CA ASP A 228 -5.65 6.45 -14.80
C ASP A 228 -5.45 6.61 -13.30
N ALA A 229 -5.79 5.56 -12.53
CA ALA A 229 -5.73 5.57 -11.07
C ALA A 229 -4.33 5.92 -10.53
N LEU A 230 -3.28 5.70 -11.33
CA LEU A 230 -1.88 6.03 -11.04
C LEU A 230 -1.25 6.97 -12.10
N GLY A 231 -2.08 7.59 -12.95
CA GLY A 231 -1.65 8.43 -14.07
C GLY A 231 -1.29 7.66 -15.36
N GLY A 232 -1.52 6.35 -15.41
CA GLY A 232 -1.13 5.42 -16.48
C GLY A 232 -1.82 5.60 -17.85
N THR A 233 -2.25 6.81 -18.21
CA THR A 233 -2.96 7.13 -19.48
C THR A 233 -2.34 8.30 -20.23
N TRP A 234 -1.08 8.66 -19.92
CA TRP A 234 -0.33 9.66 -20.68
C TRP A 234 -0.07 9.26 -22.15
N ASN A 235 0.22 10.24 -23.00
CA ASN A 235 0.73 10.04 -24.36
C ASN A 235 1.94 10.94 -24.58
N GLY A 236 3.02 10.40 -25.13
CA GLY A 236 4.27 11.11 -25.38
C GLY A 236 5.48 10.18 -25.35
N ILE A 237 6.65 10.79 -25.19
CA ILE A 237 7.94 10.10 -25.04
C ILE A 237 8.67 10.78 -23.89
N VAL A 238 8.96 10.03 -22.83
CA VAL A 238 9.61 10.52 -21.62
C VAL A 238 10.98 9.89 -21.47
N GLY A 239 11.92 10.62 -20.86
CA GLY A 239 13.33 10.25 -20.89
C GLY A 239 14.00 10.49 -22.24
N ARG A 240 15.23 10.00 -22.39
CA ARG A 240 16.14 10.30 -23.50
C ARG A 240 15.57 9.92 -24.87
N ILE A 241 15.85 10.77 -25.87
CA ILE A 241 15.47 10.57 -27.27
C ILE A 241 16.74 10.81 -28.09
N GLU A 242 17.39 9.76 -28.54
CA GLU A 242 18.77 9.82 -29.04
C GLU A 242 18.92 9.14 -30.40
N LEU A 243 19.81 9.66 -31.25
CA LEU A 243 20.37 8.92 -32.38
C LEU A 243 21.76 8.43 -32.01
N HIS A 244 22.04 7.14 -32.23
CA HIS A 244 23.37 6.52 -32.03
C HIS A 244 23.94 6.07 -33.37
N ALA A 245 25.21 6.35 -33.64
CA ALA A 245 25.88 5.93 -34.87
C ALA A 245 26.91 4.82 -34.64
N VAL A 246 26.57 3.60 -35.06
CA VAL A 246 27.38 2.38 -34.85
C VAL A 246 28.05 1.91 -36.16
N PRO A 247 29.20 1.21 -36.10
CA PRO A 247 29.80 0.56 -37.26
C PRO A 247 28.92 -0.59 -37.80
N LYS A 248 29.22 -1.07 -39.01
CA LYS A 248 28.46 -2.18 -39.65
C LYS A 248 28.63 -3.54 -38.97
N VAL A 249 29.63 -3.65 -38.09
CA VAL A 249 29.82 -4.76 -37.14
C VAL A 249 29.80 -4.15 -35.73
N TRP A 250 28.83 -4.53 -34.91
CA TRP A 250 28.63 -3.95 -33.57
C TRP A 250 28.28 -5.01 -32.52
N ILE A 251 28.74 -4.77 -31.29
CA ILE A 251 28.19 -5.45 -30.09
C ILE A 251 26.73 -5.03 -29.93
N ASP A 252 25.81 -5.96 -30.11
CA ASP A 252 24.36 -5.75 -30.04
C ASP A 252 23.79 -6.03 -28.65
N HIS A 253 24.35 -7.03 -27.94
CA HIS A 253 24.02 -7.32 -26.55
C HIS A 253 25.20 -7.97 -25.81
N VAL A 254 25.22 -7.81 -24.48
CA VAL A 254 26.15 -8.49 -23.56
C VAL A 254 25.39 -8.90 -22.31
N GLN A 255 25.19 -10.20 -22.12
CA GLN A 255 24.77 -10.79 -20.85
C GLN A 255 26.03 -11.06 -20.02
N ILE A 256 25.98 -10.74 -18.73
CA ILE A 256 27.11 -10.86 -17.78
C ILE A 256 26.67 -11.82 -16.67
N GLU A 257 27.48 -12.84 -16.41
CA GLU A 257 27.24 -13.88 -15.42
C GLU A 257 28.39 -13.94 -14.40
N THR A 258 28.05 -14.04 -13.10
CA THR A 258 29.02 -14.21 -12.01
C THR A 258 28.65 -15.37 -11.09
N THR A 259 29.64 -16.09 -10.56
CA THR A 259 29.43 -17.20 -9.61
C THR A 259 30.22 -16.96 -8.31
N PHE A 260 29.75 -17.52 -7.19
CA PHE A 260 30.43 -17.38 -5.90
C PHE A 260 31.72 -18.21 -5.79
N HIS A 261 31.86 -19.27 -6.59
CA HIS A 261 32.89 -20.29 -6.39
C HIS A 261 34.16 -20.10 -7.23
N THR A 262 34.07 -19.53 -8.44
CA THR A 262 35.24 -19.37 -9.34
C THR A 262 35.83 -17.96 -9.33
N LEU A 263 35.09 -16.97 -8.83
CA LEU A 263 35.31 -15.53 -9.02
C LEU A 263 35.32 -15.04 -10.48
N ASP A 264 35.23 -15.92 -11.47
CA ASP A 264 35.27 -15.53 -12.88
C ASP A 264 33.99 -14.83 -13.33
N VAL A 265 34.14 -13.94 -14.31
CA VAL A 265 33.01 -13.38 -15.06
C VAL A 265 32.88 -14.14 -16.37
N TYR A 266 31.67 -14.62 -16.66
CA TYR A 266 31.30 -15.16 -17.95
C TYR A 266 30.49 -14.10 -18.69
N ALA A 267 30.76 -13.91 -19.98
CA ALA A 267 30.08 -12.92 -20.80
C ALA A 267 29.60 -13.56 -22.10
N THR A 268 28.29 -13.52 -22.32
CA THR A 268 27.65 -13.97 -23.56
C THR A 268 27.39 -12.74 -24.42
N VAL A 269 28.24 -12.54 -25.42
CA VAL A 269 28.23 -11.38 -26.31
C VAL A 269 27.52 -11.75 -27.62
N LEU A 270 26.51 -10.97 -28.00
CA LEU A 270 25.92 -11.04 -29.33
C LEU A 270 26.53 -9.93 -30.20
N ILE A 271 27.28 -10.30 -31.23
CA ILE A 271 27.76 -9.38 -32.25
C ILE A 271 26.82 -9.44 -33.44
N ALA A 272 26.40 -8.29 -33.94
CA ALA A 272 25.62 -8.17 -35.16
C ALA A 272 26.50 -7.64 -36.32
N SER A 273 26.13 -8.01 -37.54
CA SER A 273 26.79 -7.62 -38.79
C SER A 273 25.75 -7.36 -39.88
N GLU A 274 25.87 -6.22 -40.57
CA GLU A 274 25.08 -5.90 -41.77
C GLU A 274 25.96 -5.80 -43.04
N GLU A 275 27.08 -6.54 -43.08
CA GLU A 275 27.91 -6.74 -44.28
C GLU A 275 27.72 -8.15 -44.91
N PRO A 276 26.71 -8.38 -45.77
CA PRO A 276 26.41 -9.71 -46.35
C PRO A 276 27.40 -10.18 -47.44
N LYS A 277 28.48 -9.43 -47.73
CA LYS A 277 29.31 -9.65 -48.93
C LYS A 277 30.76 -10.07 -48.67
N ILE A 278 31.26 -9.92 -47.45
CA ILE A 278 32.67 -10.20 -47.07
C ILE A 278 32.66 -11.02 -45.78
N ALA A 279 33.57 -11.99 -45.66
CA ALA A 279 33.82 -12.66 -44.38
C ALA A 279 34.74 -11.77 -43.55
N ASN A 280 34.26 -11.31 -42.39
CA ASN A 280 34.98 -10.34 -41.56
C ASN A 280 35.60 -11.04 -40.34
N GLU A 281 36.91 -10.96 -40.21
CA GLU A 281 37.61 -11.26 -38.97
C GLU A 281 37.48 -10.07 -38.01
N ALA A 282 37.10 -10.34 -36.77
CA ALA A 282 36.96 -9.35 -35.71
C ALA A 282 37.68 -9.81 -34.43
N GLN A 283 38.25 -8.87 -33.68
CA GLN A 283 38.80 -9.13 -32.35
C GLN A 283 37.86 -8.55 -31.28
N LEU A 284 37.34 -9.42 -30.42
CA LEU A 284 36.55 -9.07 -29.25
C LEU A 284 37.43 -9.07 -28.01
N ASN A 285 37.63 -7.89 -27.43
CA ASN A 285 38.36 -7.67 -26.19
C ASN A 285 37.37 -7.39 -25.06
N LEU A 286 37.51 -8.08 -23.92
CA LEU A 286 36.68 -7.86 -22.72
C LEU A 286 37.58 -7.58 -21.51
N THR A 287 37.28 -6.53 -20.76
CA THR A 287 38.05 -6.09 -19.58
C THR A 287 37.10 -5.74 -18.44
N VAL A 288 37.28 -6.35 -17.28
CA VAL A 288 36.57 -6.00 -16.03
C VAL A 288 37.41 -4.99 -15.25
N ILE A 289 36.80 -3.89 -14.83
CA ILE A 289 37.45 -2.78 -14.12
C ILE A 289 36.68 -2.48 -12.83
N ASP A 290 37.39 -2.27 -11.71
CA ASP A 290 36.86 -1.56 -10.54
C ASP A 290 36.88 -0.04 -10.84
N PRO A 291 35.74 0.63 -11.00
CA PRO A 291 35.70 2.06 -11.35
C PRO A 291 36.20 2.96 -10.22
N ASN A 292 36.12 2.52 -8.95
CA ASN A 292 36.52 3.31 -7.79
C ASN A 292 38.05 3.34 -7.64
N THR A 293 38.73 2.21 -7.85
CA THR A 293 40.19 2.14 -7.78
C THR A 293 40.88 2.19 -9.15
N LYS A 294 40.11 2.23 -10.25
CA LYS A 294 40.55 2.17 -11.65
C LYS A 294 41.41 0.94 -12.00
N LYS A 295 41.30 -0.13 -11.22
CA LYS A 295 42.07 -1.37 -11.41
C LYS A 295 41.36 -2.30 -12.38
N ILE A 296 42.08 -2.75 -13.40
CA ILE A 296 41.68 -3.95 -14.17
C ILE A 296 41.68 -5.15 -13.21
N MET A 297 40.55 -5.85 -13.13
CA MET A 297 40.36 -7.04 -12.30
C MET A 297 40.64 -8.33 -13.08
N GLY A 298 40.28 -8.33 -14.36
CA GLY A 298 40.51 -9.43 -15.31
C GLY A 298 40.30 -8.94 -16.74
N ALA A 299 40.88 -9.66 -17.72
CA ALA A 299 40.70 -9.37 -19.13
C ALA A 299 40.82 -10.65 -19.97
N THR A 300 40.22 -10.66 -21.17
CA THR A 300 40.32 -11.76 -22.14
C THR A 300 40.14 -11.22 -23.56
N SER A 301 40.59 -11.99 -24.56
CA SER A 301 40.46 -11.66 -25.98
C SER A 301 40.03 -12.88 -26.79
N LYS A 302 39.22 -12.66 -27.83
CA LYS A 302 38.73 -13.68 -28.76
C LYS A 302 38.80 -13.15 -30.19
N ASN A 303 39.40 -13.91 -31.10
CA ASN A 303 39.22 -13.71 -32.53
C ASN A 303 37.90 -14.38 -32.96
N ILE A 304 37.16 -13.73 -33.86
CA ILE A 304 35.82 -14.09 -34.28
C ILE A 304 35.73 -13.98 -35.80
N SER A 305 35.47 -15.12 -36.45
CA SER A 305 35.20 -15.18 -37.88
C SER A 305 33.71 -14.98 -38.14
N ILE A 306 33.31 -13.82 -38.66
CA ILE A 306 31.94 -13.52 -39.05
C ILE A 306 31.73 -14.07 -40.46
N LYS A 307 30.95 -15.14 -40.58
CA LYS A 307 30.68 -15.76 -41.88
C LYS A 307 29.86 -14.82 -42.77
N ARG A 308 30.05 -14.96 -44.08
CA ARG A 308 29.20 -14.28 -45.07
C ARG A 308 27.72 -14.60 -44.80
N ASP A 309 26.86 -13.60 -44.98
CA ASP A 309 25.41 -13.65 -44.74
C ASP A 309 24.99 -13.97 -43.28
N GLN A 310 25.93 -14.09 -42.33
CA GLN A 310 25.65 -14.30 -40.91
C GLN A 310 25.40 -12.97 -40.16
N ARG A 311 24.12 -12.60 -40.00
CA ARG A 311 23.72 -11.35 -39.32
C ARG A 311 24.06 -11.29 -37.83
N PHE A 312 24.12 -12.43 -37.14
CA PHE A 312 24.36 -12.50 -35.69
C PHE A 312 25.37 -13.60 -35.33
N VAL A 313 26.29 -13.28 -34.41
CA VAL A 313 27.35 -14.17 -33.91
C VAL A 313 27.34 -14.15 -32.37
N PRO A 314 26.83 -15.20 -31.71
CA PRO A 314 26.95 -15.34 -30.26
C PRO A 314 28.34 -15.86 -29.88
N VAL A 315 28.98 -15.23 -28.89
CA VAL A 315 30.31 -15.62 -28.39
C VAL A 315 30.32 -15.59 -26.86
N VAL A 316 30.60 -16.76 -26.26
CA VAL A 316 30.80 -16.90 -24.81
C VAL A 316 32.27 -16.73 -24.47
N ALA A 317 32.57 -15.81 -23.54
CA ALA A 317 33.92 -15.52 -23.08
C ALA A 317 34.02 -15.61 -21.55
N ARG A 318 34.95 -16.45 -21.06
CA ARG A 318 35.38 -16.47 -19.65
C ARG A 318 36.47 -15.41 -19.45
N ILE A 319 36.31 -14.58 -18.43
CA ILE A 319 37.24 -13.52 -18.04
C ILE A 319 37.83 -13.88 -16.67
N PRO A 320 39.09 -14.35 -16.60
CA PRO A 320 39.72 -14.72 -15.34
C PRO A 320 39.91 -13.52 -14.41
N ILE A 321 39.39 -13.61 -13.19
CA ILE A 321 39.51 -12.52 -12.20
C ILE A 321 40.72 -12.76 -11.29
N THR A 322 41.68 -11.84 -11.39
CA THR A 322 43.04 -11.97 -10.83
C THR A 322 43.21 -11.32 -9.45
N LYS A 323 42.14 -10.73 -8.90
CA LYS A 323 42.16 -9.88 -7.70
C LYS A 323 40.94 -10.14 -6.84
N LYS A 324 41.09 -10.01 -5.51
CA LYS A 324 39.98 -10.13 -4.57
C LYS A 324 38.85 -9.15 -4.92
N VAL A 325 37.63 -9.67 -5.06
CA VAL A 325 36.40 -8.90 -5.23
C VAL A 325 35.68 -8.70 -3.90
N THR A 326 34.79 -7.71 -3.86
CA THR A 326 33.74 -7.60 -2.85
C THR A 326 32.43 -7.98 -3.54
N TYR A 327 31.67 -8.90 -2.94
CA TYR A 327 30.35 -9.27 -3.43
C TYR A 327 29.34 -8.13 -3.22
N TRP A 328 28.40 -8.00 -4.15
CA TRP A 328 27.29 -7.06 -4.06
C TRP A 328 26.18 -7.62 -3.15
N ASP A 329 25.79 -6.85 -2.13
CA ASP A 329 24.59 -7.09 -1.31
C ASP A 329 24.07 -5.78 -0.66
N GLU A 330 23.00 -5.88 0.14
CA GLU A 330 22.41 -4.71 0.83
C GLU A 330 23.36 -3.96 1.78
N PHE A 331 24.50 -4.55 2.17
CA PHE A 331 25.50 -3.93 3.03
C PHE A 331 26.72 -3.44 2.24
N ASN A 332 27.01 -4.07 1.09
CA ASN A 332 28.18 -3.82 0.26
C ASN A 332 27.76 -3.63 -1.22
N PRO A 333 27.14 -2.49 -1.61
CA PRO A 333 26.71 -2.25 -2.99
C PRO A 333 27.88 -1.89 -3.93
N VAL A 334 28.85 -2.80 -4.06
CA VAL A 334 30.06 -2.60 -4.88
C VAL A 334 29.78 -2.98 -6.33
N LEU A 335 30.00 -2.02 -7.24
CA LEU A 335 29.81 -2.19 -8.68
C LEU A 335 31.15 -2.17 -9.41
N TYR A 336 31.25 -3.01 -10.43
CA TYR A 336 32.35 -3.13 -11.38
C TYR A 336 31.84 -2.77 -12.78
N GLU A 337 32.75 -2.48 -13.71
CA GLU A 337 32.41 -2.22 -15.12
C GLU A 337 33.03 -3.29 -16.02
N LEU A 338 32.20 -3.92 -16.86
CA LEU A 338 32.66 -4.68 -18.01
C LEU A 338 32.76 -3.73 -19.21
N VAL A 339 33.96 -3.62 -19.77
CA VAL A 339 34.24 -2.96 -21.04
C VAL A 339 34.38 -4.05 -22.10
N THR A 340 33.45 -4.08 -23.05
CA THR A 340 33.44 -5.01 -24.18
C THR A 340 33.69 -4.21 -25.44
N THR A 341 34.71 -4.56 -26.23
CA THR A 341 35.08 -3.84 -27.44
C THR A 341 35.31 -4.82 -28.59
N VAL A 342 34.65 -4.60 -29.73
CA VAL A 342 34.91 -5.32 -30.98
C VAL A 342 35.69 -4.41 -31.93
N HIS A 343 36.78 -4.92 -32.49
CA HIS A 343 37.55 -4.30 -33.55
C HIS A 343 37.38 -5.12 -34.83
N SER A 344 37.10 -4.45 -35.96
CA SER A 344 36.86 -5.08 -37.25
C SER A 344 37.31 -4.17 -38.41
N SER A 345 37.35 -4.73 -39.62
CA SER A 345 37.44 -4.01 -40.90
C SER A 345 36.43 -2.85 -41.01
N ALA A 346 35.18 -3.06 -40.55
CA ALA A 346 34.10 -2.08 -40.57
C ALA A 346 34.22 -0.99 -39.49
N GLY A 347 35.17 -1.10 -38.56
CA GLY A 347 35.42 -0.15 -37.47
C GLY A 347 35.50 -0.81 -36.10
N THR A 348 35.52 0.04 -35.06
CA THR A 348 35.50 -0.36 -33.65
C THR A 348 34.18 0.04 -33.00
N HIS A 349 33.58 -0.83 -32.18
CA HIS A 349 32.46 -0.51 -31.30
C HIS A 349 32.80 -0.94 -29.87
N SER A 350 32.50 -0.09 -28.88
CA SER A 350 32.74 -0.38 -27.47
C SER A 350 31.48 -0.17 -26.64
N LEU A 351 31.14 -1.15 -25.81
CA LEU A 351 30.02 -1.14 -24.89
C LEU A 351 30.54 -1.21 -23.45
N ARG A 352 29.99 -0.38 -22.56
CA ARG A 352 30.23 -0.44 -21.11
C ARG A 352 28.95 -0.89 -20.40
N ARG A 353 29.09 -1.77 -19.43
CA ARG A 353 28.01 -2.25 -18.57
C ARG A 353 28.51 -2.35 -17.13
N LYS A 354 27.78 -1.74 -16.19
CA LYS A 354 28.01 -1.94 -14.76
C LYS A 354 27.44 -3.31 -14.37
N PHE A 355 28.04 -3.97 -13.38
CA PHE A 355 27.50 -5.17 -12.75
C PHE A 355 28.02 -5.29 -11.33
N GLY A 356 27.46 -6.21 -10.54
CA GLY A 356 27.99 -6.58 -9.22
C GLY A 356 28.21 -8.09 -9.16
N PHE A 357 29.30 -8.53 -8.54
CA PHE A 357 29.50 -9.96 -8.29
C PHE A 357 28.45 -10.42 -7.28
N ARG A 358 27.55 -11.32 -7.67
CA ARG A 358 26.57 -11.94 -6.77
C ARG A 358 26.22 -13.35 -7.20
N GLU A 359 25.72 -14.14 -6.27
CA GLU A 359 25.01 -15.40 -6.54
C GLU A 359 23.74 -15.42 -5.68
N ILE A 360 22.56 -15.53 -6.29
CA ILE A 360 21.29 -15.75 -5.57
C ILE A 360 20.79 -17.16 -5.86
N LYS A 361 20.34 -17.88 -4.83
CA LYS A 361 19.77 -19.22 -4.95
C LYS A 361 18.82 -19.52 -3.79
N VAL A 362 18.20 -20.69 -3.86
CA VAL A 362 17.24 -21.21 -2.88
C VAL A 362 17.81 -22.47 -2.25
N GLU A 363 17.72 -22.57 -0.91
CA GLU A 363 18.07 -23.78 -0.17
C GLU A 363 16.94 -24.09 0.81
N GLY A 364 16.11 -25.09 0.47
CA GLY A 364 14.85 -25.36 1.17
C GLY A 364 13.94 -24.13 1.17
N ARG A 365 13.59 -23.64 2.36
CA ARG A 365 12.72 -22.46 2.55
C ARG A 365 13.47 -21.13 2.62
N ASP A 366 14.80 -21.13 2.56
CA ASP A 366 15.60 -19.91 2.69
C ASP A 366 16.09 -19.42 1.32
N ILE A 367 16.07 -18.10 1.13
CA ILE A 367 16.71 -17.43 0.00
C ILE A 367 18.13 -17.06 0.44
N LEU A 368 19.12 -17.53 -0.32
CA LEU A 368 20.53 -17.25 -0.09
C LEU A 368 21.04 -16.24 -1.12
N LEU A 369 21.71 -15.18 -0.66
CA LEU A 369 22.52 -14.29 -1.49
C LEU A 369 23.97 -14.41 -1.03
N ASN A 370 24.88 -14.77 -1.94
CA ASN A 370 26.31 -14.96 -1.66
C ASN A 370 26.55 -16.01 -0.54
N ASN A 371 25.78 -17.11 -0.56
CA ASN A 371 25.70 -18.13 0.51
C ASN A 371 25.29 -17.62 1.90
N ARG A 372 24.71 -16.40 1.99
CA ARG A 372 24.18 -15.81 3.22
C ARG A 372 22.64 -15.79 3.16
N PRO A 373 21.91 -16.31 4.17
CA PRO A 373 20.46 -16.20 4.17
C PRO A 373 20.02 -14.75 4.27
N ILE A 374 19.06 -14.35 3.44
CA ILE A 374 18.44 -13.02 3.44
C ILE A 374 16.98 -13.10 3.85
N PHE A 375 16.48 -12.02 4.45
CA PHE A 375 15.06 -11.84 4.74
C PHE A 375 14.60 -10.57 4.03
N LEU A 376 13.63 -10.72 3.12
CA LEU A 376 13.12 -9.63 2.29
C LEU A 376 12.19 -8.76 3.14
N ARG A 377 12.64 -7.55 3.44
CA ARG A 377 11.89 -6.50 4.12
C ARG A 377 11.47 -5.53 3.03
N GLY A 378 10.36 -5.87 2.39
CA GLY A 378 9.91 -5.27 1.15
C GLY A 378 8.84 -4.21 1.31
N THR A 379 8.76 -3.30 0.35
CA THR A 379 7.54 -2.53 0.06
C THR A 379 7.19 -2.59 -1.41
N HIS A 380 5.98 -2.15 -1.73
CA HIS A 380 5.46 -2.02 -3.08
C HIS A 380 5.86 -0.66 -3.71
N HIS A 381 5.77 -0.57 -5.05
CA HIS A 381 5.72 0.67 -5.78
C HIS A 381 4.81 0.49 -7.00
N GLY A 382 3.63 1.13 -6.97
CA GLY A 382 2.59 0.92 -8.00
C GLY A 382 2.90 1.62 -9.33
N GLY A 383 3.61 2.75 -9.28
CA GLY A 383 3.94 3.54 -10.47
C GLY A 383 3.15 4.85 -10.56
N ASP A 384 2.57 5.31 -9.45
CA ASP A 384 2.10 6.68 -9.28
C ASP A 384 3.27 7.66 -9.13
N PHE A 385 3.18 8.76 -9.89
CA PHE A 385 4.16 9.83 -9.86
C PHE A 385 3.42 11.18 -9.88
N PRO A 386 2.99 11.71 -8.71
CA PRO A 386 2.02 12.81 -8.63
C PRO A 386 2.40 14.09 -9.41
N LEU A 387 3.70 14.36 -9.52
CA LEU A 387 4.23 15.55 -10.20
C LEU A 387 4.32 15.40 -11.72
N THR A 388 4.65 14.21 -12.23
CA THR A 388 4.93 13.97 -13.66
C THR A 388 3.77 13.27 -14.39
N GLY A 389 3.08 12.34 -13.72
CA GLY A 389 2.14 11.41 -14.36
C GLY A 389 2.80 10.21 -15.04
N TYR A 390 4.14 10.14 -15.01
CA TYR A 390 4.93 9.14 -15.71
C TYR A 390 6.21 8.84 -14.91
N PRO A 391 6.81 7.65 -15.06
CA PRO A 391 8.03 7.29 -14.33
C PRO A 391 9.21 8.22 -14.68
N PRO A 392 9.82 8.90 -13.69
CA PRO A 392 11.03 9.67 -13.91
C PRO A 392 12.17 8.77 -14.38
N THR A 393 12.90 9.17 -15.42
CA THR A 393 14.12 8.50 -15.87
C THR A 393 15.40 9.13 -15.30
N ASP A 394 15.25 9.94 -14.25
CA ASP A 394 16.35 10.48 -13.45
C ASP A 394 16.72 9.55 -12.29
N VAL A 395 18.01 9.24 -12.16
CA VAL A 395 18.56 8.40 -11.08
C VAL A 395 18.43 9.09 -9.71
N ALA A 396 18.50 10.43 -9.64
CA ALA A 396 18.42 11.15 -8.36
C ALA A 396 17.04 11.05 -7.70
N TYR A 397 15.95 11.04 -8.49
CA TYR A 397 14.61 10.71 -8.01
C TYR A 397 14.58 9.34 -7.32
N TRP A 398 14.98 8.27 -8.03
CA TRP A 398 14.95 6.91 -7.48
C TRP A 398 15.90 6.74 -6.29
N ARG A 399 17.05 7.44 -6.30
CA ARG A 399 17.98 7.49 -5.16
C ARG A 399 17.37 8.16 -3.93
N LYS A 400 16.47 9.16 -4.06
CA LYS A 400 15.63 9.68 -2.94
C LYS A 400 14.79 8.55 -2.35
N ILE A 401 14.00 7.88 -3.21
CA ILE A 401 13.04 6.85 -2.81
C ILE A 401 13.74 5.69 -2.08
N PHE A 402 14.77 5.11 -2.68
CA PHE A 402 15.47 3.97 -2.09
C PHE A 402 16.30 4.35 -0.85
N HIS A 403 16.83 5.57 -0.75
CA HIS A 403 17.43 6.03 0.50
C HIS A 403 16.38 6.12 1.63
N ILE A 404 15.13 6.50 1.31
CA ILE A 404 14.02 6.44 2.26
C ILE A 404 13.72 4.98 2.64
N CYS A 405 13.62 4.04 1.69
CA CYS A 405 13.44 2.61 2.00
C CYS A 405 14.47 2.11 3.01
N LYS A 406 15.78 2.36 2.79
CA LYS A 406 16.84 1.96 3.74
C LYS A 406 16.75 2.69 5.09
N LYS A 407 16.35 3.96 5.10
CA LYS A 407 16.13 4.74 6.34
C LYS A 407 15.02 4.14 7.21
N TRP A 408 14.01 3.51 6.60
CA TRP A 408 12.94 2.75 7.26
C TRP A 408 13.26 1.24 7.39
N GLY A 409 14.50 0.80 7.13
CA GLY A 409 14.97 -0.56 7.39
C GLY A 409 14.68 -1.60 6.29
N LEU A 410 14.02 -1.20 5.21
CA LEU A 410 13.72 -2.06 4.06
C LEU A 410 14.99 -2.35 3.23
N ASN A 411 15.01 -3.50 2.57
CA ASN A 411 16.03 -3.91 1.59
C ASN A 411 15.44 -4.33 0.23
N HIS A 412 14.12 -4.44 0.11
CA HIS A 412 13.45 -4.97 -1.09
C HIS A 412 12.37 -4.01 -1.61
N VAL A 413 12.17 -3.96 -2.93
CA VAL A 413 11.04 -3.27 -3.57
C VAL A 413 10.44 -4.15 -4.67
N ARG A 414 9.12 -4.31 -4.64
CA ARG A 414 8.32 -4.91 -5.73
C ARG A 414 7.72 -3.82 -6.59
N PHE A 415 7.96 -3.87 -7.89
CA PHE A 415 7.20 -3.11 -8.88
C PHE A 415 6.00 -3.95 -9.37
N HIS A 416 4.79 -3.43 -9.18
CA HIS A 416 3.53 -4.17 -9.31
C HIS A 416 2.82 -3.81 -10.61
N SER A 417 2.63 -4.79 -11.51
CA SER A 417 2.05 -4.62 -12.85
C SER A 417 2.65 -3.43 -13.62
N PHE A 418 3.95 -3.22 -13.41
CA PHE A 418 4.76 -2.13 -13.96
C PHE A 418 6.25 -2.53 -13.90
N CYS A 419 7.03 -2.11 -14.91
CA CYS A 419 8.48 -2.24 -14.92
C CYS A 419 9.13 -0.84 -14.92
N PRO A 420 10.06 -0.52 -14.00
CA PRO A 420 10.66 0.81 -13.89
C PRO A 420 11.66 1.08 -15.03
N PRO A 421 12.09 2.35 -15.23
CA PRO A 421 13.19 2.66 -16.14
C PRO A 421 14.57 2.30 -15.54
N ASP A 422 15.60 2.25 -16.38
CA ASP A 422 17.02 2.02 -16.02
C ASP A 422 17.44 2.78 -14.75
N ALA A 423 17.04 4.05 -14.65
CA ALA A 423 17.35 4.92 -13.54
C ALA A 423 16.95 4.37 -12.15
N ALA A 424 15.92 3.52 -12.07
CA ALA A 424 15.57 2.82 -10.84
C ALA A 424 16.55 1.68 -10.54
N PHE A 425 16.84 0.83 -11.52
CA PHE A 425 17.81 -0.25 -11.37
C PHE A 425 19.19 0.30 -11.01
N THR A 426 19.68 1.32 -11.72
CA THR A 426 20.93 2.02 -11.40
C THR A 426 20.93 2.60 -9.98
N ALA A 427 19.82 3.17 -9.49
CA ALA A 427 19.73 3.66 -8.11
C ALA A 427 19.65 2.54 -7.05
N ALA A 428 19.05 1.40 -7.39
CA ALA A 428 18.98 0.21 -6.53
C ALA A 428 20.33 -0.52 -6.45
N ASP A 429 21.06 -0.58 -7.57
CA ASP A 429 22.44 -1.09 -7.67
C ASP A 429 23.40 -0.30 -6.76
N GLU A 430 23.35 1.04 -6.84
CA GLU A 430 24.19 1.95 -6.03
C GLU A 430 23.88 1.89 -4.53
N LEU A 431 22.64 1.56 -4.15
CA LEU A 431 22.20 1.57 -2.76
C LEU A 431 22.10 0.18 -2.13
N GLY A 432 22.16 -0.90 -2.89
CA GLY A 432 21.96 -2.26 -2.38
C GLY A 432 20.49 -2.49 -1.99
N ILE A 433 19.59 -2.29 -2.96
CA ILE A 433 18.17 -2.67 -2.88
C ILE A 433 17.92 -3.84 -3.82
N TYR A 434 17.21 -4.85 -3.33
CA TYR A 434 16.74 -6.00 -4.08
C TYR A 434 15.42 -5.65 -4.80
N LEU A 435 15.31 -5.98 -6.08
CA LEU A 435 14.11 -5.69 -6.90
C LEU A 435 13.40 -6.97 -7.34
N GLN A 436 12.08 -6.99 -7.13
CA GLN A 436 11.14 -7.83 -7.89
C GLN A 436 10.53 -6.99 -9.01
N ILE A 437 10.67 -7.47 -10.25
CA ILE A 437 10.12 -6.85 -11.46
C ILE A 437 8.92 -7.66 -11.97
N GLU A 438 7.93 -6.96 -12.54
CA GLU A 438 6.79 -7.53 -13.26
C GLU A 438 6.69 -6.90 -14.67
N PRO A 439 6.27 -7.65 -15.72
CA PRO A 439 6.27 -7.19 -17.11
C PRO A 439 5.05 -6.30 -17.46
N GLY A 440 4.63 -5.45 -16.52
CA GLY A 440 3.47 -4.57 -16.70
C GLY A 440 2.10 -5.23 -16.43
N MET A 441 2.03 -6.50 -16.02
CA MET A 441 0.80 -7.31 -16.13
C MET A 441 0.06 -7.55 -14.80
N TRP A 442 -1.27 -7.46 -14.87
CA TRP A 442 -2.25 -7.94 -13.87
C TRP A 442 -3.43 -8.58 -14.63
N ASN A 443 -3.12 -9.62 -15.41
CA ASN A 443 -3.93 -10.02 -16.56
C ASN A 443 -4.51 -11.45 -16.46
N GLU A 444 -5.44 -11.77 -17.36
CA GLU A 444 -5.83 -13.15 -17.61
C GLU A 444 -4.81 -13.86 -18.54
N PHE A 445 -4.45 -15.09 -18.18
CA PHE A 445 -3.58 -15.95 -18.99
C PHE A 445 -4.25 -17.31 -19.22
N SER A 446 -4.16 -17.80 -20.45
CA SER A 446 -4.57 -19.13 -20.88
C SER A 446 -3.68 -19.61 -22.02
N PRO A 447 -3.45 -20.93 -22.18
CA PRO A 447 -2.67 -21.45 -23.30
C PRO A 447 -3.24 -21.02 -24.66
N GLY A 448 -2.35 -20.53 -25.54
CA GLY A 448 -2.66 -19.94 -26.85
C GLY A 448 -3.09 -18.46 -26.81
N SER A 449 -2.94 -17.76 -25.67
CA SER A 449 -3.46 -16.38 -25.55
C SER A 449 -2.49 -15.31 -26.05
N ILE A 450 -3.04 -14.18 -26.52
CA ILE A 450 -2.25 -13.00 -26.91
C ILE A 450 -1.40 -12.49 -25.74
N MET A 451 -1.92 -12.57 -24.50
CA MET A 451 -1.21 -12.13 -23.30
C MET A 451 -0.06 -13.06 -22.90
N GLU A 452 -0.19 -14.36 -23.10
CA GLU A 452 0.92 -15.32 -23.00
C GLU A 452 2.01 -15.01 -24.03
N GLY A 453 1.65 -14.86 -25.31
CA GLY A 453 2.63 -14.51 -26.35
C GLY A 453 3.35 -13.19 -26.09
N HIS A 454 2.63 -12.17 -25.59
CA HIS A 454 3.23 -10.90 -25.21
C HIS A 454 4.13 -11.00 -23.97
N LEU A 455 3.77 -11.83 -22.98
CA LEU A 455 4.55 -12.05 -21.76
C LEU A 455 5.97 -12.51 -22.06
N TYR A 456 6.16 -13.52 -22.93
CA TYR A 456 7.50 -13.97 -23.31
C TYR A 456 8.30 -12.84 -24.00
N VAL A 457 7.71 -12.17 -24.99
CA VAL A 457 8.38 -11.08 -25.74
C VAL A 457 8.75 -9.88 -24.84
N GLU A 458 7.87 -9.50 -23.92
CA GLU A 458 8.15 -8.38 -23.00
C GLU A 458 9.16 -8.78 -21.91
N THR A 459 9.15 -10.05 -21.45
CA THR A 459 10.20 -10.60 -20.58
C THR A 459 11.57 -10.61 -21.27
N GLU A 460 11.68 -11.09 -22.51
CA GLU A 460 12.94 -11.05 -23.29
C GLU A 460 13.50 -9.63 -23.41
N ARG A 461 12.63 -8.65 -23.70
CA ARG A 461 13.01 -7.22 -23.75
C ARG A 461 13.55 -6.74 -22.40
N ILE A 462 12.84 -7.02 -21.31
CA ILE A 462 13.22 -6.62 -19.95
C ILE A 462 14.57 -7.23 -19.55
N LEU A 463 14.82 -8.50 -19.90
CA LEU A 463 16.10 -9.15 -19.69
C LEU A 463 17.23 -8.50 -20.52
N ARG A 464 16.99 -8.26 -21.82
CA ARG A 464 17.96 -7.57 -22.70
C ARG A 464 18.32 -6.16 -22.21
N ALA A 465 17.35 -5.41 -21.71
CA ALA A 465 17.54 -4.04 -21.24
C ALA A 465 18.20 -4.02 -19.85
N TYR A 466 17.61 -4.73 -18.88
CA TYR A 466 17.85 -4.52 -17.45
C TYR A 466 18.48 -5.73 -16.74
N GLY A 467 18.61 -6.89 -17.40
CA GLY A 467 19.12 -8.12 -16.78
C GLY A 467 20.53 -8.03 -16.20
N HIS A 468 21.32 -7.03 -16.63
CA HIS A 468 22.69 -6.77 -16.20
C HIS A 468 22.82 -6.11 -14.80
N HIS A 469 21.72 -5.58 -14.25
CA HIS A 469 21.71 -4.91 -12.94
C HIS A 469 21.71 -5.92 -11.78
N PRO A 470 22.69 -5.93 -10.86
CA PRO A 470 22.70 -6.84 -9.71
C PRO A 470 21.50 -6.66 -8.76
N SER A 471 20.86 -5.48 -8.74
CA SER A 471 19.60 -5.27 -8.02
C SER A 471 18.43 -6.11 -8.54
N PHE A 472 18.44 -6.54 -9.80
CA PHE A 472 17.40 -7.38 -10.39
C PHE A 472 17.58 -8.84 -9.91
N VAL A 473 16.99 -9.16 -8.74
CA VAL A 473 17.14 -10.45 -8.06
C VAL A 473 15.95 -11.40 -8.27
N MET A 474 14.78 -10.87 -8.65
CA MET A 474 13.51 -11.60 -8.69
C MET A 474 12.63 -11.13 -9.87
N PHE A 475 11.99 -12.07 -10.56
CA PHE A 475 11.02 -11.80 -11.62
C PHE A 475 9.69 -12.52 -11.30
N SER A 476 8.56 -11.85 -11.44
CA SER A 476 7.23 -12.45 -11.40
C SER A 476 6.46 -12.15 -12.69
N ALA A 477 5.70 -13.11 -13.22
CA ALA A 477 5.03 -12.95 -14.51
C ALA A 477 3.85 -11.95 -14.49
N SER A 478 3.13 -11.87 -13.37
CA SER A 478 1.95 -11.02 -13.20
C SER A 478 1.56 -10.91 -11.72
N ASN A 479 0.95 -9.79 -11.34
CA ASN A 479 0.06 -9.77 -10.18
C ASN A 479 -1.17 -10.66 -10.42
N GLU A 480 -1.67 -11.31 -9.37
CA GLU A 480 -2.94 -12.06 -9.25
C GLU A 480 -3.53 -12.54 -10.60
N PRO A 481 -2.86 -13.47 -11.30
CA PRO A 481 -3.27 -13.87 -12.64
C PRO A 481 -4.65 -14.57 -12.63
N LYS A 482 -5.46 -14.27 -13.64
CA LYS A 482 -6.77 -14.91 -13.88
C LYS A 482 -6.69 -15.93 -15.02
N GLY A 483 -7.76 -16.69 -15.25
CA GLY A 483 -7.84 -17.72 -16.30
C GLY A 483 -7.08 -19.01 -15.98
N ARG A 484 -6.66 -19.75 -17.01
CA ARG A 484 -5.96 -21.05 -16.91
C ARG A 484 -4.45 -20.87 -16.72
N TRP A 485 -4.04 -19.88 -15.93
CA TRP A 485 -2.65 -19.42 -15.81
C TRP A 485 -1.68 -20.48 -15.29
N ARG A 486 -2.15 -21.45 -14.47
CA ARG A 486 -1.33 -22.57 -13.97
C ARG A 486 -0.80 -23.47 -15.08
N ASN A 487 -1.37 -23.42 -16.28
CA ASN A 487 -0.93 -24.18 -17.45
C ASN A 487 0.12 -23.40 -18.28
N VAL A 488 0.48 -22.17 -17.89
CA VAL A 488 1.31 -21.24 -18.67
C VAL A 488 2.47 -20.69 -17.83
N LEU A 489 2.16 -20.04 -16.72
CA LEU A 489 3.13 -19.24 -15.97
C LEU A 489 4.25 -20.07 -15.27
N PRO A 490 4.03 -21.34 -14.88
CA PRO A 490 5.13 -22.25 -14.50
C PRO A 490 6.10 -22.57 -15.63
N LEU A 491 5.62 -22.68 -16.88
CA LEU A 491 6.46 -22.92 -18.05
C LEU A 491 7.24 -21.66 -18.44
N TRP A 492 6.67 -20.47 -18.23
CA TRP A 492 7.37 -19.19 -18.34
C TRP A 492 8.51 -19.11 -17.31
N ALA A 493 8.24 -19.47 -16.05
CA ALA A 493 9.23 -19.42 -14.98
C ALA A 493 10.39 -20.39 -15.25
N GLU A 494 10.11 -21.63 -15.66
CA GLU A 494 11.13 -22.59 -16.07
C GLU A 494 11.95 -22.10 -17.27
N HIS A 495 11.31 -21.60 -18.32
CA HIS A 495 11.98 -21.14 -19.53
C HIS A 495 13.00 -20.03 -19.25
N PHE A 496 12.62 -18.98 -18.52
CA PHE A 496 13.52 -17.87 -18.23
C PHE A 496 14.55 -18.16 -17.13
N ARG A 497 14.25 -19.09 -16.21
CA ARG A 497 15.23 -19.66 -15.27
C ARG A 497 16.34 -20.44 -15.98
N ILE A 498 16.05 -21.07 -17.13
CA ILE A 498 17.07 -21.74 -17.98
C ILE A 498 17.86 -20.71 -18.81
N LEU A 499 17.21 -19.67 -19.35
CA LEU A 499 17.88 -18.67 -20.20
C LEU A 499 18.75 -17.65 -19.44
N ASP A 500 18.38 -17.29 -18.21
CA ASP A 500 19.20 -16.41 -17.37
C ASP A 500 19.05 -16.80 -15.89
N PRO A 501 19.84 -17.77 -15.41
CA PRO A 501 19.73 -18.40 -14.08
C PRO A 501 20.20 -17.52 -12.91
N GLN A 502 20.49 -16.24 -13.17
CA GLN A 502 21.07 -15.32 -12.19
C GLN A 502 20.07 -14.67 -11.23
N ARG A 503 18.79 -15.02 -11.33
CA ARG A 503 17.69 -14.45 -10.52
C ARG A 503 16.60 -15.50 -10.32
N LEU A 504 15.75 -15.27 -9.33
CA LEU A 504 14.67 -16.19 -8.99
C LEU A 504 13.38 -15.85 -9.76
N TYR A 505 12.65 -16.87 -10.21
CA TYR A 505 11.41 -16.73 -10.97
C TYR A 505 10.21 -17.29 -10.20
N THR A 506 9.05 -16.63 -10.30
CA THR A 506 7.78 -17.13 -9.77
C THR A 506 6.64 -16.95 -10.78
N PRO A 507 5.73 -17.94 -10.95
CA PRO A 507 4.59 -17.86 -11.88
C PRO A 507 3.65 -16.68 -11.64
N GLY A 508 3.60 -16.11 -10.44
CA GLY A 508 2.76 -14.96 -10.16
C GLY A 508 2.87 -14.50 -8.70
N THR A 509 2.28 -13.36 -8.41
CA THR A 509 2.29 -12.75 -7.08
C THR A 509 0.87 -12.52 -6.58
N GLY A 510 0.56 -12.95 -5.35
CA GLY A 510 -0.67 -12.60 -4.63
C GLY A 510 -1.85 -13.58 -4.71
N PHE A 511 -1.84 -14.49 -5.69
CA PHE A 511 -2.91 -15.48 -5.83
C PHE A 511 -2.99 -16.42 -4.61
N THR A 512 -4.20 -16.84 -4.24
CA THR A 512 -4.43 -17.88 -3.21
C THR A 512 -4.01 -19.25 -3.75
N GLU A 513 -2.91 -19.81 -3.25
CA GLU A 513 -2.60 -21.23 -3.51
C GLU A 513 -3.69 -22.13 -2.89
N PRO A 514 -4.13 -23.21 -3.55
CA PRO A 514 -5.11 -24.14 -2.98
C PRO A 514 -4.54 -24.93 -1.78
N ASP A 515 -5.39 -25.69 -1.08
CA ASP A 515 -5.05 -26.38 0.19
C ASP A 515 -3.89 -27.41 0.09
N ALA A 516 -3.41 -27.72 -1.12
CA ALA A 516 -2.11 -28.35 -1.34
C ALA A 516 -1.39 -27.66 -2.54
N PRO A 517 -0.07 -27.41 -2.47
CA PRO A 517 0.65 -26.73 -3.54
C PRO A 517 0.75 -27.59 -4.80
N GLY A 518 0.40 -27.02 -5.96
CA GLY A 518 0.53 -27.72 -7.24
C GLY A 518 0.35 -26.82 -8.47
N PRO A 519 1.11 -27.05 -9.55
CA PRO A 519 2.51 -27.51 -9.55
C PRO A 519 3.43 -26.33 -9.16
N THR A 520 3.89 -26.27 -7.90
CA THR A 520 4.89 -25.25 -7.48
C THR A 520 6.34 -25.69 -7.74
N GLU A 521 6.52 -26.88 -8.32
CA GLU A 521 7.82 -27.51 -8.59
C GLU A 521 8.72 -26.70 -9.54
N LEU A 522 8.13 -25.85 -10.40
CA LEU A 522 8.82 -24.96 -11.34
C LEU A 522 8.96 -23.51 -10.83
N SER A 523 8.66 -23.27 -9.55
CA SER A 523 8.72 -21.94 -8.93
C SER A 523 9.84 -21.87 -7.90
N ASP A 524 10.77 -20.93 -8.06
CA ASP A 524 11.89 -20.79 -7.11
C ASP A 524 11.41 -20.28 -5.74
N TYR A 525 10.36 -19.46 -5.72
CA TYR A 525 9.75 -18.89 -4.50
C TYR A 525 8.24 -18.67 -4.70
N ILE A 526 7.50 -18.49 -3.60
CA ILE A 526 6.05 -18.25 -3.61
C ILE A 526 5.75 -16.90 -2.96
N VAL A 527 4.94 -16.05 -3.61
CA VAL A 527 4.51 -14.74 -3.05
C VAL A 527 3.00 -14.75 -2.86
N VAL A 528 2.53 -14.83 -1.61
CA VAL A 528 1.16 -15.30 -1.31
C VAL A 528 0.59 -14.69 -0.03
N GLN A 529 -0.73 -14.63 0.04
CA GLN A 529 -1.50 -14.14 1.20
C GLN A 529 -2.07 -15.28 2.08
N ARG A 530 -2.37 -16.45 1.51
CA ARG A 530 -2.88 -17.64 2.20
C ARG A 530 -2.67 -18.92 1.38
N PHE A 531 -2.46 -20.06 2.07
CA PHE A 531 -2.49 -21.41 1.49
C PHE A 531 -3.81 -22.07 1.85
N GLY A 532 -4.68 -22.24 0.86
CA GLY A 532 -6.06 -22.66 1.02
C GLY A 532 -6.80 -21.69 1.94
N ARG A 533 -7.30 -22.19 3.08
CA ARG A 533 -7.92 -21.37 4.13
C ARG A 533 -6.92 -20.68 5.07
N ASN A 534 -5.64 -21.05 5.06
CA ASN A 534 -4.66 -20.66 6.08
C ASN A 534 -3.90 -19.37 5.68
N ARG A 535 -4.24 -18.23 6.29
CA ARG A 535 -3.58 -16.93 6.04
C ARG A 535 -2.13 -16.90 6.55
N VAL A 536 -1.27 -16.16 5.84
CA VAL A 536 0.11 -15.80 6.25
C VAL A 536 0.27 -14.29 6.55
N ARG A 537 -0.85 -13.56 6.68
CA ARG A 537 -0.94 -12.15 7.06
C ARG A 537 -2.20 -11.83 7.87
N GLY A 538 -2.20 -10.71 8.59
CA GLY A 538 -3.34 -10.21 9.35
C GLY A 538 -3.47 -10.81 10.76
N PRO A 539 -4.53 -10.47 11.52
CA PRO A 539 -4.48 -10.57 12.97
C PRO A 539 -4.38 -11.98 13.58
N GLY A 540 -4.52 -13.04 12.77
CA GLY A 540 -4.29 -14.42 13.20
C GLY A 540 -2.83 -14.72 13.59
N GLY A 541 -1.87 -13.87 13.21
CA GLY A 541 -0.47 -13.97 13.65
C GLY A 541 -0.06 -12.97 14.74
N TRP A 542 -0.97 -12.10 15.20
CA TRP A 542 -0.64 -11.02 16.15
C TRP A 542 -0.42 -11.55 17.58
N PHE A 543 0.02 -10.67 18.49
CA PHE A 543 0.15 -10.97 19.92
C PHE A 543 1.02 -12.21 20.18
N GLY A 544 2.23 -12.24 19.62
CA GLY A 544 3.16 -13.34 19.83
C GLY A 544 2.79 -14.65 19.13
N ILE A 545 1.72 -14.71 18.34
CA ILE A 545 1.41 -15.85 17.46
C ILE A 545 2.33 -15.77 16.21
N ASP A 546 2.34 -16.82 15.39
CA ASP A 546 3.06 -16.92 14.14
C ASP A 546 2.29 -17.79 13.12
N TYR A 547 2.71 -17.76 11.84
CA TYR A 547 2.02 -18.43 10.74
C TYR A 547 2.59 -19.83 10.44
N THR A 548 3.33 -20.47 11.36
CA THR A 548 4.05 -21.73 11.06
C THR A 548 3.10 -22.84 10.59
N ARG A 549 1.87 -22.88 11.12
CA ARG A 549 0.82 -23.81 10.68
C ARG A 549 0.37 -23.57 9.23
N SER A 550 0.30 -22.31 8.79
CA SER A 550 -0.17 -21.92 7.46
C SER A 550 0.78 -22.31 6.33
N ILE A 551 2.04 -22.64 6.66
CA ILE A 551 3.06 -23.11 5.72
C ILE A 551 3.46 -24.58 5.99
N THR A 552 2.57 -25.36 6.60
CA THR A 552 2.76 -26.83 6.68
C THR A 552 2.82 -27.42 5.28
N ASN A 553 3.77 -28.32 5.01
CA ASN A 553 4.00 -28.96 3.70
C ASN A 553 4.33 -28.03 2.50
N VAL A 554 4.64 -26.76 2.75
CA VAL A 554 5.27 -25.88 1.74
C VAL A 554 6.79 -26.04 1.82
N PHE A 555 7.49 -26.22 0.69
CA PHE A 555 8.94 -26.49 0.71
C PHE A 555 9.78 -25.35 0.13
N GLN A 556 9.22 -24.58 -0.80
CA GLN A 556 9.80 -23.35 -1.35
C GLN A 556 9.85 -22.22 -0.30
N PRO A 557 10.72 -21.21 -0.48
CA PRO A 557 10.66 -19.95 0.26
C PRO A 557 9.35 -19.22 0.03
N VAL A 558 8.75 -18.74 1.12
CA VAL A 558 7.49 -17.99 1.09
C VAL A 558 7.73 -16.54 1.47
N VAL A 559 7.32 -15.63 0.58
CA VAL A 559 7.26 -14.19 0.81
C VAL A 559 5.80 -13.80 1.01
N VAL A 560 5.49 -13.07 2.09
CA VAL A 560 4.13 -12.63 2.36
C VAL A 560 3.76 -11.47 1.45
N HIS A 561 2.72 -11.68 0.64
CA HIS A 561 2.16 -10.69 -0.26
C HIS A 561 1.38 -9.62 0.51
N GLU A 562 1.60 -8.34 0.16
CA GLU A 562 0.79 -7.19 0.54
C GLU A 562 0.46 -7.16 2.05
N LEU A 563 1.51 -7.23 2.88
CA LEU A 563 1.41 -7.19 4.33
C LEU A 563 0.98 -5.79 4.80
N GLY A 564 0.00 -5.72 5.71
CA GLY A 564 -0.55 -4.47 6.22
C GLY A 564 -1.87 -4.08 5.56
N GLN A 565 -1.87 -2.98 4.78
CA GLN A 565 -3.05 -2.30 4.22
C GLN A 565 -3.98 -1.64 5.26
N TRP A 566 -3.47 -1.30 6.45
CA TRP A 566 -4.21 -0.57 7.49
C TRP A 566 -4.24 0.93 7.22
N CYS A 567 -5.42 1.55 7.20
CA CYS A 567 -5.56 2.97 6.85
C CYS A 567 -5.36 3.94 8.04
N ALA A 568 -4.88 5.14 7.75
CA ALA A 568 -4.89 6.31 8.65
C ALA A 568 -5.57 7.53 8.00
N TYR A 569 -6.23 8.37 8.81
CA TYR A 569 -7.00 9.53 8.36
C TYR A 569 -6.12 10.56 7.61
N PRO A 570 -6.56 11.13 6.46
CA PRO A 570 -5.69 11.88 5.54
C PRO A 570 -5.09 13.17 6.10
N SER A 571 -3.83 13.46 5.71
CA SER A 571 -3.27 14.81 5.81
C SER A 571 -3.80 15.71 4.69
N PHE A 572 -4.56 16.75 5.03
CA PHE A 572 -4.95 17.76 4.02
C PHE A 572 -3.81 18.72 3.62
N ASN A 573 -2.62 18.59 4.24
CA ASN A 573 -1.43 19.31 3.77
C ASN A 573 -0.88 18.75 2.45
N ILE A 574 -1.15 17.46 2.13
CA ILE A 574 -0.68 16.82 0.89
C ILE A 574 -1.17 17.57 -0.37
N ILE A 575 -2.34 18.19 -0.31
CA ILE A 575 -2.96 18.98 -1.39
C ILE A 575 -1.99 20.03 -1.96
N LYS A 576 -1.16 20.64 -1.10
CA LYS A 576 -0.17 21.66 -1.50
C LYS A 576 1.01 21.10 -2.31
N LYS A 577 1.24 19.78 -2.28
CA LYS A 577 2.34 19.09 -2.98
C LYS A 577 1.98 18.72 -4.43
N PHE A 578 0.70 18.66 -4.78
CA PHE A 578 0.22 18.36 -6.14
C PHE A 578 0.36 19.58 -7.08
N THR A 579 1.60 20.05 -7.26
CA THR A 579 1.94 21.19 -8.12
C THR A 579 1.97 20.82 -9.60
N GLY A 580 2.34 19.58 -9.92
CA GLY A 580 2.51 19.05 -11.28
C GLY A 580 1.23 18.49 -11.94
N TYR A 581 1.35 17.35 -12.60
CA TYR A 581 0.34 16.80 -13.51
C TYR A 581 -0.97 16.33 -12.85
N LEU A 582 -0.88 15.51 -11.79
CA LEU A 582 -2.07 15.05 -11.08
C LEU A 582 -2.59 16.14 -10.15
N ARG A 583 -3.91 16.21 -9.99
CA ARG A 583 -4.60 17.16 -9.12
C ARG A 583 -5.32 16.41 -7.99
N PRO A 584 -5.35 16.95 -6.76
CA PRO A 584 -5.77 16.22 -5.56
C PRO A 584 -7.29 16.24 -5.37
N SER A 585 -8.06 16.01 -6.44
CA SER A 585 -9.51 16.19 -6.48
C SER A 585 -10.25 15.32 -5.46
N ASN A 586 -9.83 14.07 -5.30
CA ASN A 586 -10.12 13.18 -4.18
C ASN A 586 -9.88 13.85 -2.80
N TYR A 587 -8.66 14.30 -2.48
CA TYR A 587 -8.34 14.92 -1.19
C TYR A 587 -9.09 16.24 -0.95
N GLU A 588 -9.42 16.99 -2.00
CA GLU A 588 -10.26 18.18 -1.90
C GLU A 588 -11.73 17.85 -1.57
N ILE A 589 -12.25 16.72 -2.07
CA ILE A 589 -13.55 16.17 -1.69
C ILE A 589 -13.52 15.71 -0.22
N PHE A 590 -12.48 14.96 0.18
CA PHE A 590 -12.29 14.50 1.56
C PHE A 590 -12.23 15.69 2.54
N ARG A 591 -11.45 16.73 2.18
CA ARG A 591 -11.35 17.98 2.95
C ARG A 591 -12.69 18.73 3.03
N GLY A 592 -13.44 18.77 1.94
CA GLY A 592 -14.77 19.38 1.89
C GLY A 592 -15.77 18.67 2.80
N SER A 593 -15.82 17.34 2.73
CA SER A 593 -16.65 16.51 3.62
C SER A 593 -16.26 16.68 5.10
N ALA A 594 -14.97 16.70 5.41
CA ALA A 594 -14.48 16.98 6.76
C ALA A 594 -14.84 18.40 7.24
N GLN A 595 -14.89 19.39 6.35
CA GLN A 595 -15.32 20.76 6.68
C GLN A 595 -16.83 20.84 6.96
N GLU A 596 -17.64 20.18 6.14
CA GLU A 596 -19.11 20.12 6.29
C GLU A 596 -19.53 19.38 7.57
N ALA A 597 -18.80 18.33 7.95
CA ALA A 597 -18.96 17.64 9.22
C ALA A 597 -18.44 18.43 10.45
N GLY A 598 -17.82 19.59 10.26
CA GLY A 598 -17.15 20.36 11.33
C GLY A 598 -15.89 19.68 11.89
N LEU A 599 -15.36 18.65 11.22
CA LEU A 599 -14.23 17.83 11.64
C LEU A 599 -12.86 18.34 11.14
N LEU A 600 -12.82 19.24 10.16
CA LEU A 600 -11.58 19.78 9.60
C LEU A 600 -10.58 20.32 10.66
N PRO A 601 -10.98 21.00 11.75
CA PRO A 601 -10.05 21.41 12.82
C PRO A 601 -9.44 20.25 13.62
N LEU A 602 -10.07 19.07 13.61
CA LEU A 602 -9.58 17.85 14.26
C LEU A 602 -8.73 16.97 13.34
N ALA A 603 -8.71 17.21 12.03
CA ALA A 603 -8.00 16.38 11.06
C ALA A 603 -6.52 16.09 11.40
N PRO A 604 -5.70 17.05 11.91
CA PRO A 604 -4.32 16.75 12.34
C PRO A 604 -4.26 15.82 13.56
N LYS A 605 -5.24 15.89 14.47
CA LYS A 605 -5.35 14.96 15.61
C LYS A 605 -5.83 13.58 15.16
N PHE A 606 -6.72 13.52 14.17
CA PHE A 606 -7.17 12.25 13.58
C PHE A 606 -6.05 11.54 12.84
N GLU A 607 -5.28 12.27 12.01
CA GLU A 607 -4.07 11.75 11.37
C GLU A 607 -3.11 11.16 12.42
N PHE A 608 -2.78 11.91 13.48
CA PHE A 608 -1.88 11.41 14.52
C PHE A 608 -2.44 10.18 15.26
N ALA A 609 -3.70 10.22 15.70
CA ALA A 609 -4.28 9.17 16.52
C ALA A 609 -4.59 7.88 15.75
N SER A 610 -5.10 7.98 14.52
CA SER A 610 -5.26 6.82 13.62
C SER A 610 -3.93 6.29 13.11
N GLY A 611 -2.97 7.17 12.81
CA GLY A 611 -1.61 6.78 12.43
C GLY A 611 -0.85 6.04 13.52
N LYS A 612 -1.02 6.42 14.80
CA LYS A 612 -0.49 5.62 15.93
C LYS A 612 -1.12 4.22 15.98
N PHE A 613 -2.42 4.08 15.71
CA PHE A 613 -3.07 2.76 15.67
C PHE A 613 -2.63 1.92 14.45
N GLN A 614 -2.58 2.52 13.26
CA GLN A 614 -2.01 1.93 12.04
C GLN A 614 -0.61 1.35 12.32
N ALA A 615 0.27 2.13 12.97
CA ALA A 615 1.62 1.70 13.32
C ALA A 615 1.65 0.50 14.31
N LEU A 616 0.69 0.40 15.25
CA LEU A 616 0.54 -0.77 16.11
C LEU A 616 0.16 -2.03 15.30
N CYS A 617 -0.76 -1.91 14.34
CA CYS A 617 -1.15 -3.02 13.47
C CYS A 617 0.01 -3.50 12.58
N TYR A 618 0.72 -2.57 11.93
CA TYR A 618 1.92 -2.90 11.14
C TYR A 618 3.02 -3.57 11.98
N LYS A 619 3.22 -3.15 13.24
CA LYS A 619 4.16 -3.80 14.17
C LYS A 619 3.78 -5.25 14.46
N GLU A 620 2.52 -5.54 14.79
CA GLU A 620 2.09 -6.91 15.06
C GLU A 620 2.17 -7.81 13.80
N ASP A 621 1.84 -7.27 12.62
CA ASP A 621 1.96 -7.97 11.32
C ASP A 621 3.42 -8.28 10.94
N ILE A 622 4.30 -7.27 10.98
CA ILE A 622 5.72 -7.42 10.62
C ILE A 622 6.40 -8.37 11.61
N GLU A 623 6.12 -8.24 12.91
CA GLU A 623 6.67 -9.19 13.88
C GLU A 623 6.13 -10.61 13.69
N ALA A 624 4.86 -10.81 13.28
CA ALA A 624 4.33 -12.14 13.01
C ALA A 624 5.10 -12.86 11.88
N VAL A 625 5.34 -12.18 10.76
CA VAL A 625 6.14 -12.72 9.64
C VAL A 625 7.61 -12.91 10.03
N THR A 626 8.13 -12.04 10.90
CA THR A 626 9.51 -12.10 11.40
C THR A 626 9.71 -13.22 12.43
N ARG A 627 8.70 -13.52 13.27
CA ARG A 627 8.65 -14.67 14.20
C ARG A 627 8.54 -16.01 13.49
N THR A 628 7.77 -16.08 12.39
CA THR A 628 7.48 -17.34 11.69
C THR A 628 8.74 -17.93 11.04
N VAL A 629 9.13 -19.14 11.43
CA VAL A 629 10.26 -19.87 10.82
C VAL A 629 9.84 -20.45 9.47
N GLY A 630 10.64 -20.24 8.42
CA GLY A 630 10.33 -20.68 7.06
C GLY A 630 9.56 -19.68 6.20
N LEU A 631 9.26 -18.48 6.70
CA LEU A 631 8.94 -17.32 5.85
C LEU A 631 10.23 -16.54 5.55
N ALA A 632 10.47 -16.28 4.26
CA ALA A 632 11.66 -15.62 3.72
C ALA A 632 11.51 -14.09 3.57
N GLY A 633 10.31 -13.54 3.80
CA GLY A 633 10.11 -12.10 3.83
C GLY A 633 8.66 -11.66 3.75
N TYR A 634 8.47 -10.35 3.53
CA TYR A 634 7.19 -9.72 3.24
C TYR A 634 7.36 -8.59 2.21
N GLN A 635 6.25 -8.22 1.58
CA GLN A 635 6.11 -7.04 0.76
C GLN A 635 4.98 -6.20 1.36
N LEU A 636 5.30 -5.05 1.94
CA LEU A 636 4.29 -4.14 2.48
C LEU A 636 3.49 -3.52 1.33
N LEU A 637 2.18 -3.42 1.51
CA LEU A 637 1.33 -2.51 0.75
C LEU A 637 0.69 -1.54 1.76
N ASP A 638 1.34 -0.43 2.10
CA ASP A 638 2.63 0.06 1.58
C ASP A 638 3.34 0.86 2.69
N LEU A 639 4.60 1.25 2.47
CA LEU A 639 5.26 2.27 3.28
C LEU A 639 4.67 3.67 3.01
N HIS A 640 4.17 3.93 1.80
CA HIS A 640 3.64 5.22 1.34
C HIS A 640 2.16 5.18 0.93
N ASP A 641 1.41 6.26 1.13
CA ASP A 641 -0.02 6.31 0.74
C ASP A 641 -0.19 6.09 -0.76
N TYR A 642 -0.94 5.05 -1.13
CA TYR A 642 -1.12 4.60 -2.51
C TYR A 642 -2.31 5.29 -3.18
N LEU A 643 -2.08 6.00 -4.29
CA LEU A 643 -3.11 6.85 -4.89
C LEU A 643 -4.22 6.09 -5.65
N GLY A 644 -3.94 4.87 -6.10
CA GLY A 644 -4.87 4.08 -6.91
C GLY A 644 -6.05 3.49 -6.13
N GLN A 645 -6.97 2.86 -6.85
CA GLN A 645 -8.11 2.09 -6.30
C GLN A 645 -8.89 2.79 -5.17
N GLY A 646 -9.28 4.05 -5.36
CA GLY A 646 -9.99 4.83 -4.33
C GLY A 646 -9.08 5.55 -3.33
N THR A 647 -7.77 5.58 -3.57
CA THR A 647 -6.74 6.22 -2.74
C THR A 647 -6.65 5.58 -1.35
N ALA A 648 -5.87 4.50 -1.27
CA ALA A 648 -5.63 3.74 -0.06
C ALA A 648 -4.58 4.43 0.83
N LEU A 649 -5.03 5.04 1.93
CA LEU A 649 -4.20 5.79 2.88
C LEU A 649 -3.47 4.87 3.87
N VAL A 650 -2.77 3.88 3.32
CA VAL A 650 -2.15 2.77 4.04
C VAL A 650 -0.71 3.03 4.46
N GLY A 651 -0.11 4.14 4.00
CA GLY A 651 1.28 4.46 4.28
C GLY A 651 1.50 5.07 5.67
N VAL A 652 2.74 4.96 6.15
CA VAL A 652 3.30 5.82 7.21
C VAL A 652 4.03 7.05 6.64
N LEU A 653 4.27 7.03 5.33
CA LEU A 653 4.64 8.14 4.48
C LEU A 653 3.44 8.57 3.62
N ASP A 654 3.41 9.82 3.17
CA ASP A 654 2.44 10.23 2.16
C ASP A 654 2.88 9.85 0.73
N ALA A 655 2.04 10.08 -0.28
CA ALA A 655 2.31 9.75 -1.69
C ALA A 655 3.52 10.50 -2.30
N PHE A 656 4.20 11.38 -1.55
CA PHE A 656 5.46 12.05 -1.94
C PHE A 656 6.68 11.47 -1.20
N TRP A 657 6.46 10.37 -0.46
CA TRP A 657 7.41 9.66 0.40
C TRP A 657 7.90 10.47 1.61
N ASP A 658 7.15 11.49 2.03
CA ASP A 658 7.51 12.29 3.20
C ASP A 658 6.78 11.79 4.48
N PRO A 659 7.40 11.83 5.68
CA PRO A 659 6.80 11.25 6.89
C PRO A 659 5.52 11.96 7.36
N ARG A 660 4.50 11.17 7.73
CA ARG A 660 3.21 11.67 8.25
C ARG A 660 3.22 12.05 9.74
N GLY A 661 4.35 11.85 10.42
CA GLY A 661 4.67 12.48 11.72
C GLY A 661 4.25 11.73 12.99
N TYR A 662 3.43 10.68 12.90
CA TYR A 662 3.04 9.86 14.06
C TYR A 662 4.00 8.71 14.40
N ILE A 663 4.88 8.31 13.47
CA ILE A 663 5.95 7.35 13.74
C ILE A 663 7.24 7.80 13.03
N THR A 664 8.38 7.62 13.69
CA THR A 664 9.70 7.90 13.14
C THR A 664 10.33 6.66 12.51
N PRO A 665 11.30 6.82 11.58
CA PRO A 665 12.08 5.70 11.06
C PRO A 665 12.88 4.95 12.13
N ALA A 666 13.14 5.57 13.29
CA ALA A 666 13.83 4.94 14.41
C ALA A 666 12.91 3.98 15.18
N GLU A 667 11.69 4.41 15.52
CA GLU A 667 10.65 3.56 16.13
C GLU A 667 10.26 2.40 15.20
N TRP A 668 10.10 2.65 13.90
CA TRP A 668 9.77 1.61 12.92
C TRP A 668 10.87 0.55 12.78
N ARG A 669 12.14 0.98 12.85
CA ARG A 669 13.30 0.07 12.84
C ARG A 669 13.52 -0.73 14.13
N GLU A 670 12.62 -0.63 15.11
CA GLU A 670 12.56 -1.58 16.23
C GLU A 670 11.97 -2.94 15.81
N PHE A 671 11.10 -2.96 14.80
CA PHE A 671 10.49 -4.19 14.25
C PHE A 671 10.80 -4.45 12.76
N CYS A 672 11.22 -3.45 11.99
CA CYS A 672 11.61 -3.57 10.59
C CYS A 672 13.12 -3.27 10.39
N ASN A 673 13.99 -4.28 10.49
CA ASN A 673 15.45 -4.09 10.48
C ASN A 673 16.19 -5.41 10.14
N PRO A 674 17.50 -5.42 9.84
CA PRO A 674 18.27 -6.66 9.73
C PRO A 674 18.42 -7.42 11.05
N ILE A 675 18.33 -6.73 12.20
CA ILE A 675 18.37 -7.33 13.54
C ILE A 675 17.14 -6.86 14.32
N VAL A 676 16.26 -7.79 14.68
CA VAL A 676 14.99 -7.50 15.38
C VAL A 676 14.89 -8.37 16.64
N PRO A 677 14.84 -7.76 17.84
CA PRO A 677 14.44 -8.45 19.07
C PRO A 677 12.96 -8.83 19.01
N LEU A 678 12.63 -10.07 19.34
CA LEU A 678 11.28 -10.62 19.29
C LEU A 678 10.83 -11.06 20.69
N ALA A 679 9.55 -10.86 21.00
CA ALA A 679 8.92 -11.35 22.22
C ALA A 679 7.58 -12.05 21.90
N TRP A 680 7.40 -13.26 22.43
CA TRP A 680 6.14 -13.99 22.38
C TRP A 680 5.31 -13.59 23.61
N ILE A 681 4.46 -12.58 23.44
CA ILE A 681 3.57 -12.02 24.48
C ILE A 681 2.13 -12.11 23.97
N THR A 682 1.36 -13.05 24.50
CA THR A 682 -0.01 -13.37 24.04
C THR A 682 -1.10 -12.44 24.54
N ASN A 683 -0.87 -11.74 25.65
CA ASN A 683 -1.84 -10.80 26.22
C ASN A 683 -1.26 -9.38 26.27
N ARG A 684 -2.04 -8.38 25.85
CA ARG A 684 -1.74 -6.94 26.05
C ARG A 684 -2.40 -6.39 27.33
N ILE A 685 -3.33 -7.13 27.93
CA ILE A 685 -4.07 -6.77 29.15
C ILE A 685 -3.75 -7.83 30.23
N TRP A 686 -3.48 -7.37 31.45
CA TRP A 686 -3.09 -8.21 32.60
C TRP A 686 -3.73 -7.68 33.89
N THR A 687 -3.69 -8.50 34.95
CA THR A 687 -4.15 -8.13 36.30
C THR A 687 -3.13 -8.49 37.37
N THR A 688 -3.26 -7.94 38.58
CA THR A 688 -2.34 -8.18 39.70
C THR A 688 -2.27 -9.64 40.17
N THR A 689 -3.24 -10.50 39.84
CA THR A 689 -3.18 -11.95 40.12
C THR A 689 -2.35 -12.73 39.10
N ASN A 690 -1.92 -12.10 37.99
CA ASN A 690 -1.13 -12.77 36.96
C ASN A 690 0.39 -12.64 37.17
N THR A 691 1.13 -13.50 36.49
CA THR A 691 2.57 -13.33 36.25
C THR A 691 2.74 -12.95 34.79
N PHE A 692 3.30 -11.77 34.51
CA PHE A 692 3.70 -11.39 33.15
C PHE A 692 4.74 -12.39 32.65
N SER A 693 4.58 -12.86 31.41
CA SER A 693 5.48 -13.83 30.78
C SER A 693 5.81 -13.41 29.35
N ALA A 694 7.08 -13.51 28.99
CA ALA A 694 7.59 -13.23 27.65
C ALA A 694 8.76 -14.16 27.29
N ARG A 695 8.58 -15.05 26.31
CA ARG A 695 9.71 -15.76 25.67
C ARG A 695 10.40 -14.80 24.70
N LEU A 696 11.72 -14.71 24.76
CA LEU A 696 12.53 -13.84 23.92
C LEU A 696 13.21 -14.60 22.78
N GLY A 697 13.36 -13.94 21.64
CA GLY A 697 14.11 -14.43 20.48
C GLY A 697 14.66 -13.29 19.64
N VAL A 698 15.23 -13.64 18.49
CA VAL A 698 15.86 -12.71 17.55
C VAL A 698 15.68 -13.19 16.11
N ALA A 699 15.42 -12.26 15.20
CA ALA A 699 15.70 -12.44 13.78
C ALA A 699 16.98 -11.65 13.43
N HIS A 700 17.97 -12.33 12.84
CA HIS A 700 19.27 -11.76 12.48
C HIS A 700 19.62 -12.10 11.03
N PHE A 701 19.53 -11.10 10.16
CA PHE A 701 19.85 -11.17 8.73
C PHE A 701 20.88 -10.10 8.33
N GLY A 702 21.75 -9.73 9.28
CA GLY A 702 22.90 -8.86 9.04
C GLY A 702 24.00 -9.51 8.18
N PRO A 703 25.14 -8.81 7.98
CA PRO A 703 26.22 -9.29 7.11
C PRO A 703 27.00 -10.47 7.70
N ILE A 704 27.11 -10.56 9.03
CA ILE A 704 27.87 -11.60 9.77
C ILE A 704 27.11 -12.01 11.05
N PRO A 705 27.33 -13.23 11.60
CA PRO A 705 26.87 -13.60 12.93
C PRO A 705 27.36 -12.60 14.00
N VAL A 706 26.54 -12.31 15.01
CA VAL A 706 26.97 -11.45 16.13
C VAL A 706 27.54 -12.33 17.24
N THR A 707 28.81 -12.13 17.57
CA THR A 707 29.44 -12.67 18.78
C THR A 707 29.33 -11.66 19.92
N ASN A 708 29.43 -12.15 21.16
CA ASN A 708 29.49 -11.31 22.36
C ASN A 708 28.30 -10.35 22.58
N LEU A 709 27.06 -10.82 22.34
CA LEU A 709 25.88 -9.99 22.59
C LEU A 709 25.47 -10.02 24.07
N VAL A 710 25.29 -8.83 24.65
CA VAL A 710 24.58 -8.61 25.91
C VAL A 710 23.11 -8.29 25.62
N VAL A 711 22.20 -9.12 26.13
CA VAL A 711 20.76 -8.91 26.07
C VAL A 711 20.30 -8.30 27.40
N LYS A 712 19.75 -7.09 27.34
CA LYS A 712 19.13 -6.40 28.47
C LYS A 712 17.62 -6.32 28.28
N TRP A 713 16.85 -6.54 29.34
CA TRP A 713 15.39 -6.38 29.34
C TRP A 713 14.91 -5.59 30.56
N SER A 714 13.75 -4.95 30.43
CA SER A 714 13.08 -4.24 31.52
C SER A 714 11.57 -4.22 31.34
N LEU A 715 10.84 -4.31 32.46
CA LEU A 715 9.42 -3.96 32.57
C LEU A 715 9.32 -2.70 33.45
N SER A 716 8.81 -1.61 32.88
CA SER A 716 8.73 -0.30 33.53
C SER A 716 7.33 0.28 33.39
N GLU A 717 6.83 1.01 34.41
CA GLU A 717 5.64 1.84 34.22
C GLU A 717 5.98 2.98 33.26
N SER A 718 5.08 3.31 32.33
CA SER A 718 5.33 4.30 31.27
C SER A 718 5.64 5.73 31.77
N THR A 719 5.31 6.01 33.03
CA THR A 719 5.53 7.26 33.76
C THR A 719 6.75 7.24 34.69
N ALA A 720 7.34 6.07 34.93
CA ALA A 720 8.37 5.87 35.97
C ALA A 720 9.79 5.84 35.39
N ASN A 721 10.72 6.49 36.09
CA ASN A 721 12.14 6.54 35.73
C ASN A 721 12.90 5.22 36.01
N LEU A 722 12.30 4.28 36.75
CA LEU A 722 12.92 3.02 37.15
C LEU A 722 12.01 1.82 36.78
N PRO A 723 12.59 0.68 36.37
CA PRO A 723 11.84 -0.53 36.09
C PRO A 723 11.34 -1.20 37.38
N ILE A 724 10.17 -1.84 37.32
CA ILE A 724 9.69 -2.73 38.39
C ILE A 724 10.41 -4.09 38.37
N ALA A 725 10.92 -4.49 37.21
CA ALA A 725 11.78 -5.65 37.03
C ALA A 725 12.70 -5.43 35.82
N SER A 726 13.96 -5.82 35.93
CA SER A 726 14.90 -5.79 34.81
C SER A 726 16.00 -6.83 35.00
N GLY A 727 16.60 -7.26 33.90
CA GLY A 727 17.72 -8.20 33.93
C GLY A 727 18.61 -8.06 32.70
N GLU A 728 19.76 -8.72 32.77
CA GLU A 728 20.78 -8.72 31.74
C GLU A 728 21.43 -10.09 31.68
N PHE A 729 21.67 -10.61 30.47
CA PHE A 729 22.36 -11.87 30.25
C PHE A 729 23.18 -11.83 28.95
N PHE A 730 24.05 -12.82 28.77
CA PHE A 730 24.98 -12.88 27.65
C PHE A 730 24.62 -14.01 26.69
N ALA A 731 24.57 -13.71 25.40
CA ALA A 731 24.38 -14.67 24.32
C ALA A 731 25.69 -14.78 23.53
N TRP A 732 26.36 -15.94 23.65
CA TRP A 732 27.72 -16.16 23.14
C TRP A 732 27.85 -15.94 21.63
N ALA A 733 26.89 -16.44 20.85
CA ALA A 733 26.79 -16.20 19.41
C ALA A 733 25.33 -16.27 18.96
N ILE A 734 24.90 -15.27 18.17
CA ILE A 734 23.62 -15.30 17.46
C ILE A 734 23.92 -15.58 15.99
N ARG A 735 23.41 -16.71 15.50
CA ARG A 735 23.56 -17.13 14.10
C ARG A 735 22.70 -16.26 13.19
N LEU A 736 23.00 -16.29 11.89
CA LEU A 736 22.08 -15.73 10.89
C LEU A 736 20.84 -16.62 10.78
N GLY A 737 19.66 -16.03 10.56
CA GLY A 737 18.36 -16.70 10.58
C GLY A 737 17.45 -16.23 11.72
N LYS A 738 16.63 -17.14 12.25
CA LYS A 738 15.60 -16.87 13.27
C LYS A 738 15.81 -17.79 14.48
N GLU A 739 16.17 -17.22 15.63
CA GLU A 739 16.43 -17.94 16.89
C GLU A 739 15.33 -17.59 17.90
N THR A 740 14.39 -18.51 18.13
CA THR A 740 13.11 -18.20 18.81
C THR A 740 13.11 -18.40 20.33
N ASN A 741 14.24 -18.78 20.94
CA ASN A 741 14.30 -19.08 22.37
C ASN A 741 15.66 -18.73 23.00
N LEU A 742 15.90 -17.43 23.21
CA LEU A 742 17.06 -16.93 23.97
C LEU A 742 16.86 -17.12 25.48
N CYS A 743 15.67 -16.81 25.98
CA CYS A 743 15.25 -17.05 27.36
C CYS A 743 13.72 -16.89 27.50
N THR A 744 13.18 -17.14 28.70
CA THR A 744 11.82 -16.71 29.07
C THR A 744 11.88 -15.85 30.33
N ILE A 745 11.24 -14.69 30.27
CA ILE A 745 11.12 -13.73 31.38
C ILE A 745 9.77 -13.96 32.07
N ALA A 746 9.77 -14.00 33.40
CA ALA A 746 8.56 -14.09 34.23
C ALA A 746 8.61 -13.06 35.36
N VAL A 747 7.56 -12.26 35.53
CA VAL A 747 7.46 -11.20 36.55
C VAL A 747 6.09 -11.24 37.24
N PRO A 748 5.99 -11.63 38.52
CA PRO A 748 4.73 -11.60 39.28
C PRO A 748 4.17 -10.19 39.44
N LEU A 749 2.90 -9.97 39.13
CA LEU A 749 2.29 -8.63 39.08
C LEU A 749 1.60 -8.20 40.39
N LYS A 750 1.73 -8.98 41.46
CA LYS A 750 0.97 -8.80 42.72
C LYS A 750 1.14 -7.43 43.38
N ASN A 751 2.35 -6.87 43.31
CA ASN A 751 2.74 -5.67 44.06
C ASN A 751 3.06 -4.47 43.13
N VAL A 752 2.54 -4.46 41.90
CA VAL A 752 2.80 -3.37 40.93
C VAL A 752 1.74 -2.26 41.06
N HIS A 753 2.06 -1.05 40.61
CA HIS A 753 1.12 0.07 40.61
C HIS A 753 0.01 -0.19 39.57
N VAL A 754 -1.25 -0.09 40.00
CA VAL A 754 -2.41 -0.35 39.15
C VAL A 754 -3.56 0.62 39.46
N PRO A 755 -4.41 0.96 38.47
CA PRO A 755 -4.29 0.60 37.06
C PRO A 755 -3.20 1.45 36.36
N ALA A 756 -2.35 0.86 35.52
CA ALA A 756 -1.33 1.61 34.79
C ALA A 756 -0.90 0.97 33.46
N LYS A 757 -0.27 1.79 32.59
CA LYS A 757 0.42 1.35 31.37
C LYS A 757 1.87 1.03 31.68
N TYR A 758 2.31 -0.16 31.29
CA TYR A 758 3.67 -0.63 31.38
C TYR A 758 4.28 -0.84 29.99
N ILE A 759 5.59 -0.64 29.89
CA ILE A 759 6.39 -0.94 28.70
C ILE A 759 7.32 -2.10 29.05
N PHE A 760 7.19 -3.22 28.33
CA PHE A 760 8.23 -4.24 28.28
C PHE A 760 9.20 -3.88 27.15
N LYS A 761 10.50 -3.81 27.46
CA LYS A 761 11.55 -3.43 26.50
C LYS A 761 12.69 -4.43 26.51
N VAL A 762 13.21 -4.73 25.33
CA VAL A 762 14.40 -5.57 25.10
C VAL A 762 15.42 -4.76 24.30
N GLN A 763 16.68 -4.85 24.69
CA GLN A 763 17.80 -4.14 24.07
C GLN A 763 18.98 -5.11 23.86
N PHE A 764 19.55 -5.08 22.66
CA PHE A 764 20.69 -5.88 22.25
C PHE A 764 21.92 -4.99 22.14
N PHE A 765 22.97 -5.30 22.93
CA PHE A 765 24.22 -4.57 22.96
C PHE A 765 25.39 -5.45 22.54
N GLU A 766 26.20 -4.99 21.59
CA GLU A 766 27.48 -5.60 21.22
C GLU A 766 28.58 -5.15 22.19
N LEU A 767 29.35 -6.09 22.73
CA LEU A 767 30.63 -5.80 23.38
C LEU A 767 31.71 -5.60 22.32
N ARG A 768 32.28 -4.40 22.24
CA ARG A 768 33.47 -4.16 21.43
C ARG A 768 34.72 -4.50 22.24
N GLU A 769 35.64 -5.24 21.64
CA GLU A 769 36.99 -5.33 22.20
C GLU A 769 37.66 -3.95 22.25
N PRO A 770 38.52 -3.68 23.25
CA PRO A 770 39.27 -2.43 23.30
C PRO A 770 40.23 -2.32 22.10
N ASN A 771 40.05 -1.33 21.24
CA ASN A 771 41.14 -0.88 20.39
C ASN A 771 42.35 -0.54 21.27
N GLN A 772 43.55 -0.98 20.85
CA GLN A 772 44.81 -0.90 21.61
C GLN A 772 45.16 0.50 22.18
N PHE A 773 44.53 1.56 21.66
CA PHE A 773 44.73 2.96 22.06
C PHE A 773 43.81 3.47 23.18
N THR A 774 42.88 2.68 23.72
CA THR A 774 42.02 3.12 24.84
C THR A 774 42.17 2.25 26.08
N LYS A 775 42.81 2.79 27.13
CA LYS A 775 42.93 2.20 28.49
C LYS A 775 41.61 2.23 29.29
N ALA A 776 40.51 1.82 28.67
CA ALA A 776 39.21 1.64 29.32
C ALA A 776 38.96 0.14 29.56
N HIS A 777 38.36 -0.21 30.70
CA HIS A 777 37.98 -1.60 31.00
C HIS A 777 37.06 -2.17 29.89
N PRO A 778 37.26 -3.42 29.42
CA PRO A 778 36.51 -3.98 28.28
C PRO A 778 34.97 -3.95 28.44
N TRP A 779 34.46 -3.94 29.67
CA TRP A 779 33.03 -3.87 29.96
C TRP A 779 32.38 -2.50 29.63
N ASN A 780 33.17 -1.44 29.41
CA ASN A 780 32.70 -0.05 29.46
C ASN A 780 32.36 0.58 28.09
N LYS A 781 32.43 -0.16 26.97
CA LYS A 781 32.02 0.32 25.63
C LYS A 781 31.08 -0.65 24.92
N ARG A 782 29.81 -0.61 25.34
CA ARG A 782 28.68 -1.32 24.73
C ARG A 782 28.07 -0.50 23.59
N THR A 783 27.80 -1.12 22.45
CA THR A 783 27.09 -0.48 21.33
C THR A 783 25.68 -1.05 21.22
N LEU A 784 24.64 -0.21 21.27
CA LEU A 784 23.26 -0.68 21.02
C LEU A 784 23.14 -1.05 19.53
N VAL A 785 22.90 -2.33 19.23
CA VAL A 785 22.73 -2.83 17.85
C VAL A 785 21.26 -2.93 17.44
N ALA A 786 20.37 -3.25 18.39
CA ALA A 786 18.92 -3.25 18.18
C ALA A 786 18.16 -3.07 19.50
N GLN A 787 16.91 -2.62 19.43
CA GLN A 787 15.97 -2.63 20.55
C GLN A 787 14.55 -2.84 20.03
N ASN A 788 13.66 -3.35 20.88
CA ASN A 788 12.22 -3.41 20.61
C ASN A 788 11.43 -3.31 21.92
N HIS A 789 10.19 -2.84 21.85
CA HIS A 789 9.31 -2.68 23.02
C HIS A 789 7.85 -3.02 22.71
N TRP A 790 7.10 -3.35 23.76
CA TRP A 790 5.69 -3.71 23.69
C TRP A 790 4.93 -3.06 24.86
N PRO A 791 3.86 -2.27 24.60
CA PRO A 791 2.99 -1.77 25.65
C PRO A 791 2.09 -2.88 26.19
N ILE A 792 1.92 -2.93 27.52
CA ILE A 792 0.94 -3.75 28.20
C ILE A 792 0.19 -2.91 29.25
N TRP A 793 -1.02 -3.34 29.59
CA TRP A 793 -1.91 -2.63 30.52
C TRP A 793 -2.20 -3.54 31.70
N ILE A 794 -1.98 -3.05 32.93
CA ILE A 794 -2.15 -3.84 34.15
C ILE A 794 -3.22 -3.19 35.03
N TYR A 795 -4.22 -3.98 35.40
CA TYR A 795 -5.39 -3.57 36.18
C TYR A 795 -5.44 -4.27 37.55
N PRO A 796 -6.15 -3.73 38.54
CA PRO A 796 -6.41 -4.46 39.78
C PRO A 796 -7.31 -5.67 39.52
N ALA A 797 -6.96 -6.81 40.11
CA ALA A 797 -7.74 -8.05 40.00
C ALA A 797 -9.18 -7.91 40.54
N GLU A 798 -9.37 -7.07 41.55
CA GLU A 798 -10.67 -6.69 42.12
C GLU A 798 -10.73 -5.17 42.30
N ILE A 799 -11.89 -4.56 42.07
CA ILE A 799 -12.14 -3.14 42.34
C ILE A 799 -13.63 -2.93 42.60
N ASP A 800 -13.95 -2.07 43.57
CA ASP A 800 -15.33 -1.72 43.94
C ASP A 800 -16.08 -1.09 42.75
N THR A 801 -17.09 -1.78 42.20
CA THR A 801 -17.91 -1.36 41.05
C THR A 801 -19.27 -0.77 41.43
N ASN A 802 -19.54 -0.58 42.72
CA ASN A 802 -20.81 -0.06 43.22
C ASN A 802 -21.08 1.35 42.69
N VAL A 803 -22.38 1.64 42.47
CA VAL A 803 -22.84 2.96 42.04
C VAL A 803 -23.25 3.75 43.29
N PRO A 804 -22.63 4.92 43.57
CA PRO A 804 -23.00 5.75 44.71
C PRO A 804 -24.46 6.23 44.64
N PRO A 805 -25.19 6.38 45.76
CA PRO A 805 -26.62 6.74 45.76
C PRO A 805 -26.98 8.08 45.10
N ASN A 806 -26.00 8.94 44.82
CA ASN A 806 -26.17 10.21 44.11
C ASN A 806 -25.92 10.11 42.58
N VAL A 807 -25.84 8.89 42.04
CA VAL A 807 -25.68 8.58 40.61
C VAL A 807 -26.67 7.48 40.23
N PHE A 808 -27.46 7.70 39.19
CA PHE A 808 -28.34 6.68 38.61
C PHE A 808 -27.66 6.08 37.36
N LEU A 809 -27.53 4.76 37.29
CA LEU A 809 -26.93 4.06 36.14
C LEU A 809 -27.97 3.12 35.54
N THR A 810 -28.27 3.29 34.24
CA THR A 810 -29.34 2.53 33.58
C THR A 810 -29.04 2.24 32.10
N GLN A 811 -29.74 1.23 31.57
CA GLN A 811 -29.83 0.93 30.14
C GLN A 811 -31.20 1.28 29.55
N ASP A 812 -32.19 1.60 30.40
CA ASP A 812 -33.52 2.04 29.97
C ASP A 812 -33.55 3.57 29.82
N TRP A 813 -33.90 4.05 28.62
CA TRP A 813 -34.04 5.49 28.37
C TRP A 813 -35.21 6.11 29.13
N CYS A 814 -36.30 5.39 29.36
CA CYS A 814 -37.47 5.92 30.05
C CYS A 814 -37.14 6.27 31.51
N GLU A 815 -36.34 5.43 32.18
CA GLU A 815 -35.84 5.73 33.53
C GLU A 815 -34.77 6.83 33.50
N ALA A 816 -33.87 6.81 32.51
CA ALA A 816 -32.89 7.90 32.33
C ALA A 816 -33.58 9.26 32.17
N GLU A 817 -34.62 9.34 31.36
CA GLU A 817 -35.39 10.56 31.09
C GLU A 817 -36.12 11.06 32.34
N LYS A 818 -36.78 10.18 33.11
CA LYS A 818 -37.40 10.52 34.41
C LYS A 818 -36.40 11.14 35.38
N HIS A 819 -35.23 10.51 35.56
CA HIS A 819 -34.19 10.99 36.47
C HIS A 819 -33.55 12.31 35.99
N LEU A 820 -33.38 12.51 34.68
CA LEU A 820 -32.92 13.80 34.14
C LEU A 820 -33.93 14.93 34.33
N ILE A 821 -35.23 14.64 34.26
CA ILE A 821 -36.29 15.60 34.60
C ILE A 821 -36.29 15.93 36.11
N ALA A 822 -36.04 14.93 36.97
CA ALA A 822 -35.92 15.11 38.42
C ALA A 822 -34.69 15.94 38.87
N GLY A 823 -33.67 16.08 38.02
CA GLY A 823 -32.45 16.83 38.32
C GLY A 823 -31.22 15.96 38.65
N ASP A 824 -31.34 14.65 38.49
CA ASP A 824 -30.32 13.69 38.92
C ASP A 824 -29.10 13.63 37.99
N ARG A 825 -28.14 12.80 38.41
CA ARG A 825 -26.92 12.48 37.69
C ARG A 825 -27.05 11.11 37.05
N VAL A 826 -27.21 11.06 35.74
CA VAL A 826 -27.52 9.82 35.02
C VAL A 826 -26.31 9.36 34.20
N ILE A 827 -25.92 8.10 34.38
CA ILE A 827 -25.06 7.37 33.45
C ILE A 827 -25.97 6.48 32.58
N PHE A 828 -26.04 6.78 31.30
CA PHE A 828 -26.83 6.00 30.34
C PHE A 828 -25.92 5.12 29.49
N VAL A 829 -26.19 3.80 29.50
CA VAL A 829 -25.45 2.79 28.75
C VAL A 829 -26.41 2.13 27.75
N PRO A 830 -26.67 2.77 26.58
CA PRO A 830 -27.68 2.30 25.64
C PRO A 830 -27.37 0.90 25.12
N PRO A 831 -28.34 -0.05 25.14
CA PRO A 831 -28.19 -1.34 24.49
C PRO A 831 -27.89 -1.18 22.99
N ILE A 832 -27.05 -2.08 22.46
CA ILE A 832 -26.62 -2.06 21.05
C ILE A 832 -27.81 -2.04 20.07
N HIS A 833 -28.92 -2.69 20.40
CA HIS A 833 -30.12 -2.72 19.55
C HIS A 833 -30.95 -1.42 19.60
N MET A 834 -30.86 -0.63 20.68
CA MET A 834 -31.61 0.64 20.88
C MET A 834 -31.01 1.84 20.13
N LEU A 835 -29.91 1.67 19.41
CA LEU A 835 -29.25 2.75 18.68
C LEU A 835 -29.74 2.78 17.22
N ASN A 836 -30.18 3.94 16.74
CA ASN A 836 -30.66 4.09 15.35
C ASN A 836 -29.57 3.81 14.29
N TRP A 837 -29.93 3.63 13.02
CA TRP A 837 -28.97 3.30 11.95
C TRP A 837 -27.90 4.37 11.65
N TRP A 838 -28.01 5.60 12.18
CA TRP A 838 -26.94 6.60 12.10
C TRP A 838 -25.77 6.30 13.05
N CYS A 839 -25.95 5.39 14.01
CA CYS A 839 -24.95 4.98 14.99
C CYS A 839 -24.32 3.63 14.57
N PRO A 840 -23.19 3.61 13.84
CA PRO A 840 -22.63 2.38 13.29
C PRO A 840 -21.84 1.57 14.34
N PRO A 841 -21.67 0.25 14.14
CA PRO A 841 -20.69 -0.54 14.87
C PRO A 841 -19.26 -0.08 14.58
N LEU A 842 -18.39 -0.27 15.57
CA LEU A 842 -16.95 0.02 15.45
C LEU A 842 -16.16 -1.23 15.07
N ASP A 843 -15.06 -1.03 14.34
CA ASP A 843 -14.12 -2.09 13.95
C ASP A 843 -13.02 -2.25 15.03
N PRO A 844 -12.57 -3.48 15.39
CA PRO A 844 -11.47 -3.70 16.35
C PRO A 844 -10.06 -3.46 15.77
N VAL A 845 -9.99 -3.07 14.50
CA VAL A 845 -8.78 -2.74 13.71
C VAL A 845 -9.12 -1.55 12.80
N PRO A 846 -8.12 -0.83 12.25
CA PRO A 846 -8.40 0.21 11.25
C PRO A 846 -9.07 -0.36 9.99
N ILE A 847 -9.75 0.49 9.23
CA ILE A 847 -10.20 0.17 7.86
C ILE A 847 -9.05 -0.45 7.07
N PHE A 848 -9.32 -1.62 6.49
CA PHE A 848 -8.44 -2.29 5.55
C PHE A 848 -8.66 -1.73 4.13
N TRP A 849 -7.57 -1.42 3.43
CA TRP A 849 -7.51 -0.88 2.06
C TRP A 849 -8.23 0.47 1.82
N ASN A 850 -9.55 0.48 1.73
CA ASN A 850 -10.43 1.65 1.87
C ASN A 850 -11.92 1.25 1.72
N ARG A 851 -12.83 2.11 2.19
CA ARG A 851 -14.29 1.90 2.12
C ARG A 851 -14.96 2.35 0.82
N GLN A 852 -14.22 2.85 -0.17
CA GLN A 852 -14.72 3.00 -1.54
C GLN A 852 -14.65 1.65 -2.28
N MET A 853 -13.56 0.90 -2.07
CA MET A 853 -13.33 -0.45 -2.59
C MET A 853 -14.16 -1.50 -1.87
N ASN A 854 -14.10 -1.54 -0.54
CA ASN A 854 -14.82 -2.52 0.29
C ASN A 854 -15.82 -1.80 1.22
N PRO A 855 -16.93 -1.25 0.66
CA PRO A 855 -17.95 -0.56 1.44
C PRO A 855 -18.59 -1.52 2.45
N GLN A 856 -18.70 -1.04 3.69
CA GLN A 856 -19.40 -1.69 4.80
C GLN A 856 -20.00 -0.61 5.70
N TRP A 857 -20.90 -0.99 6.62
CA TRP A 857 -21.55 -0.07 7.56
C TRP A 857 -20.62 0.33 8.72
N ASN A 858 -19.90 -0.66 9.25
CA ASN A 858 -18.75 -0.52 10.15
C ASN A 858 -17.60 0.20 9.43
N ARG A 859 -17.12 1.31 10.01
CA ARG A 859 -15.96 2.05 9.53
C ARG A 859 -15.29 2.74 10.71
N MET A 860 -14.04 2.40 11.01
CA MET A 860 -13.25 3.06 12.06
C MET A 860 -11.75 3.09 11.71
N LEU A 861 -11.08 4.19 12.05
CA LEU A 861 -9.62 4.38 11.89
C LEU A 861 -8.88 4.46 13.23
N GLY A 862 -9.61 4.48 14.35
CA GLY A 862 -9.07 4.59 15.70
C GLY A 862 -10.02 5.35 16.62
N LEU A 863 -9.53 5.66 17.82
CA LEU A 863 -10.16 6.57 18.77
C LEU A 863 -9.28 7.81 18.94
N LEU A 864 -9.92 8.96 19.18
CA LEU A 864 -9.32 10.15 19.77
C LEU A 864 -9.91 10.31 21.18
N CYS A 865 -9.06 10.20 22.19
CA CYS A 865 -9.44 10.20 23.60
C CYS A 865 -8.99 11.50 24.27
N ASN A 866 -9.88 12.17 25.00
CA ASN A 866 -9.51 13.30 25.84
C ASN A 866 -8.86 12.79 27.14
N LYS A 867 -7.58 12.39 27.08
CA LYS A 867 -6.82 11.77 28.17
C LYS A 867 -6.82 12.58 29.47
N SER A 868 -6.96 13.91 29.40
CA SER A 868 -7.02 14.80 30.57
C SER A 868 -8.43 15.02 31.13
N HIS A 869 -9.47 14.42 30.52
CA HIS A 869 -10.83 14.55 31.05
C HIS A 869 -10.99 13.77 32.36
N PRO A 870 -11.56 14.34 33.45
CA PRO A 870 -11.65 13.64 34.73
C PRO A 870 -12.45 12.33 34.67
N ALA A 871 -13.36 12.18 33.70
CA ALA A 871 -14.06 10.93 33.39
C ALA A 871 -13.13 9.74 33.09
N LEU A 872 -11.91 9.99 32.62
CA LEU A 872 -10.89 8.97 32.31
C LEU A 872 -9.73 8.96 33.34
N ALA A 873 -9.80 9.76 34.41
CA ALA A 873 -8.69 9.90 35.37
C ALA A 873 -8.34 8.60 36.14
N LEU A 874 -9.28 7.65 36.26
CA LEU A 874 -9.04 6.32 36.82
C LEU A 874 -9.02 5.22 35.74
N PHE A 875 -8.94 5.59 34.46
CA PHE A 875 -8.81 4.66 33.33
C PHE A 875 -7.57 5.03 32.49
N PRO A 876 -6.43 4.34 32.70
CA PRO A 876 -5.23 4.59 31.92
C PRO A 876 -5.47 4.44 30.41
N THR A 877 -5.14 5.50 29.67
CA THR A 877 -5.22 5.56 28.22
C THR A 877 -4.18 6.52 27.66
N GLU A 878 -3.92 6.41 26.36
CA GLU A 878 -3.33 7.50 25.58
C GLU A 878 -4.41 8.40 24.99
N GLU A 879 -4.01 9.45 24.28
CA GLU A 879 -4.92 10.28 23.46
C GLU A 879 -5.45 9.54 22.21
N TYR A 880 -4.95 8.33 21.94
CA TYR A 880 -5.22 7.52 20.76
C TYR A 880 -5.56 6.07 21.13
N TYR A 881 -6.05 5.28 20.17
CA TYR A 881 -6.36 3.87 20.38
C TYR A 881 -5.09 3.05 20.64
N GLU A 882 -5.15 2.23 21.68
CA GLU A 882 -4.15 1.25 22.11
C GLU A 882 -4.89 -0.04 22.49
N TRP A 883 -4.16 -1.15 22.62
CA TRP A 883 -4.76 -2.49 22.67
C TRP A 883 -5.72 -2.77 23.83
N GLN A 884 -5.75 -1.96 24.90
CA GLN A 884 -6.76 -2.08 25.96
C GLN A 884 -8.17 -1.75 25.47
N TRP A 885 -8.33 -0.85 24.49
CA TRP A 885 -9.65 -0.47 23.97
C TRP A 885 -10.35 -1.58 23.17
N SER A 886 -9.61 -2.59 22.69
CA SER A 886 -10.11 -3.65 21.80
C SER A 886 -11.32 -4.40 22.37
N GLU A 887 -11.29 -4.72 23.67
CA GLU A 887 -12.38 -5.43 24.36
C GLU A 887 -13.69 -4.64 24.28
N LEU A 888 -13.62 -3.33 24.54
CA LEU A 888 -14.75 -2.41 24.55
C LEU A 888 -15.27 -2.10 23.14
N VAL A 889 -14.36 -1.83 22.22
CA VAL A 889 -14.68 -1.48 20.82
C VAL A 889 -15.36 -2.64 20.09
N SER A 890 -14.94 -3.89 20.35
CA SER A 890 -15.55 -5.09 19.75
C SER A 890 -17.05 -5.29 20.07
N ARG A 891 -17.59 -4.58 21.06
CA ARG A 891 -18.98 -4.66 21.54
C ARG A 891 -19.63 -3.28 21.61
N CYS A 892 -19.31 -2.40 20.66
CA CYS A 892 -19.74 -1.01 20.65
C CYS A 892 -20.38 -0.59 19.32
N ARG A 893 -21.46 0.20 19.42
CA ARG A 893 -21.93 1.09 18.34
C ARG A 893 -21.72 2.52 18.81
N ALA A 894 -21.08 3.36 17.99
CA ALA A 894 -20.77 4.73 18.38
C ALA A 894 -21.93 5.68 18.04
N ILE A 895 -22.24 6.60 18.95
CA ILE A 895 -23.37 7.51 18.78
C ILE A 895 -22.98 8.65 17.85
N ASN A 896 -23.74 8.86 16.77
CA ASN A 896 -23.47 9.94 15.83
C ASN A 896 -24.02 11.27 16.35
N ILE A 897 -23.23 11.94 17.19
CA ILE A 897 -23.52 13.26 17.75
C ILE A 897 -23.58 14.37 16.68
N GLY A 898 -23.33 14.04 15.39
CA GLY A 898 -23.62 14.92 14.26
C GLY A 898 -25.12 15.03 13.92
N GLN A 899 -25.96 14.14 14.47
CA GLN A 899 -27.44 14.23 14.37
C GLN A 899 -28.06 15.19 15.41
N LEU A 900 -27.28 15.65 16.39
CA LEU A 900 -27.72 16.60 17.41
C LEU A 900 -27.61 18.04 16.89
N LYS A 901 -28.59 18.89 17.24
CA LYS A 901 -28.57 20.32 16.87
C LYS A 901 -27.60 21.08 17.78
N SER A 902 -27.55 20.69 19.04
CA SER A 902 -26.72 21.26 20.08
C SER A 902 -25.27 20.76 19.98
N PRO A 903 -24.25 21.64 20.11
CA PRO A 903 -22.85 21.24 19.99
C PRO A 903 -22.39 20.43 21.20
N VAL A 904 -22.07 19.14 20.96
CA VAL A 904 -21.51 18.23 21.97
C VAL A 904 -19.99 18.08 21.80
N THR A 905 -19.26 18.20 22.90
CA THR A 905 -17.84 17.83 22.98
C THR A 905 -17.71 16.37 23.42
N PRO A 906 -17.06 15.49 22.63
CA PRO A 906 -16.83 14.11 23.02
C PRO A 906 -15.72 13.99 24.10
N ILE A 907 -15.85 12.99 24.96
CA ILE A 907 -14.78 12.55 25.88
C ILE A 907 -13.92 11.48 25.20
N VAL A 908 -14.58 10.57 24.47
CA VAL A 908 -13.96 9.64 23.51
C VAL A 908 -14.72 9.77 22.20
N LEU A 909 -13.98 9.96 21.11
CA LEU A 909 -14.51 10.03 19.74
C LEU A 909 -13.89 8.89 18.91
N ALA A 910 -14.70 8.15 18.17
CA ALA A 910 -14.25 7.23 17.13
C ALA A 910 -13.98 8.00 15.83
N ILE A 911 -12.84 7.72 15.21
CA ILE A 911 -12.40 8.36 13.97
C ILE A 911 -13.05 7.60 12.81
N ASP A 912 -13.99 8.24 12.13
CA ASP A 912 -14.71 7.66 10.99
C ASP A 912 -13.90 7.70 9.68
N ASP A 913 -14.34 6.91 8.70
CA ASP A 913 -13.92 6.95 7.30
C ASP A 913 -13.96 8.37 6.72
N TRP A 914 -12.87 8.80 6.06
CA TRP A 914 -12.76 10.12 5.44
C TRP A 914 -13.71 10.34 4.25
N ASN A 915 -14.38 9.29 3.77
CA ASN A 915 -15.45 9.36 2.78
C ASN A 915 -16.85 9.58 3.40
N ARG A 916 -16.99 9.49 4.73
CA ARG A 916 -18.26 9.61 5.46
C ARG A 916 -18.23 10.71 6.53
N ASN A 917 -17.13 10.85 7.26
CA ASN A 917 -16.88 11.91 8.25
C ASN A 917 -18.01 12.09 9.29
N TRP A 918 -18.65 11.02 9.76
CA TRP A 918 -19.63 11.11 10.85
C TRP A 918 -18.93 11.45 12.19
N ARG A 919 -19.62 12.22 13.05
CA ARG A 919 -19.13 12.59 14.38
C ARG A 919 -19.51 11.51 15.39
N LEU A 920 -18.71 10.45 15.46
CA LEU A 920 -19.00 9.23 16.22
C LEU A 920 -18.42 9.30 17.65
N ALA A 921 -19.25 9.39 18.68
CA ALA A 921 -18.82 9.50 20.08
C ALA A 921 -19.31 8.31 20.93
N PRO A 922 -18.42 7.39 21.34
CA PRO A 922 -18.73 6.36 22.33
C PRO A 922 -18.93 6.92 23.76
N ILE A 923 -18.29 8.04 24.12
CA ILE A 923 -18.46 8.68 25.44
C ILE A 923 -18.59 10.20 25.27
N PHE A 924 -19.68 10.78 25.81
CA PHE A 924 -19.90 12.23 25.86
C PHE A 924 -20.80 12.62 27.05
N GLU A 925 -20.89 13.92 27.34
CA GLU A 925 -21.71 14.45 28.44
C GLU A 925 -22.50 15.71 28.09
N ALA A 926 -23.60 15.93 28.82
CA ALA A 926 -24.48 17.09 28.67
C ALA A 926 -25.31 17.39 29.92
N ARG A 927 -25.88 18.60 29.97
CA ARG A 927 -27.08 18.93 30.75
C ARG A 927 -28.30 18.60 29.92
N VAL A 928 -29.29 17.98 30.53
CA VAL A 928 -30.53 17.54 29.89
C VAL A 928 -31.66 17.72 30.88
N ALA A 929 -32.71 18.45 30.49
CA ALA A 929 -33.72 18.96 31.42
C ALA A 929 -33.07 19.64 32.65
N ASN A 930 -33.37 19.19 33.87
CA ASN A 930 -32.79 19.72 35.10
C ASN A 930 -31.48 19.03 35.50
N GLY A 931 -31.22 17.83 34.95
CA GLY A 931 -30.17 16.92 35.37
C GLY A 931 -28.89 16.97 34.52
N ARG A 932 -28.02 15.97 34.75
CA ARG A 932 -26.74 15.80 34.06
C ARG A 932 -26.63 14.38 33.53
N LEU A 933 -26.33 14.27 32.23
CA LEU A 933 -26.21 13.02 31.50
C LEU A 933 -24.74 12.75 31.11
N LEU A 934 -24.26 11.55 31.43
CA LEU A 934 -23.03 10.96 30.91
C LEU A 934 -23.46 9.73 30.08
N VAL A 935 -23.17 9.73 28.78
CA VAL A 935 -23.48 8.60 27.91
C VAL A 935 -22.22 7.79 27.64
N CYS A 936 -22.32 6.46 27.73
CA CYS A 936 -21.26 5.53 27.39
C CYS A 936 -21.85 4.35 26.59
N SER A 937 -21.57 4.25 25.28
CA SER A 937 -22.07 3.15 24.44
C SER A 937 -21.14 1.91 24.41
N PHE A 938 -20.07 1.91 25.22
CA PHE A 938 -19.32 0.71 25.54
C PHE A 938 -20.05 -0.10 26.62
N ASP A 939 -20.09 -1.43 26.48
CA ASP A 939 -20.63 -2.29 27.54
C ASP A 939 -19.73 -2.25 28.80
N ILE A 940 -20.18 -1.50 29.80
CA ILE A 940 -19.59 -1.38 31.14
C ILE A 940 -20.50 -1.97 32.23
N ILE A 941 -21.35 -2.94 31.87
CA ILE A 941 -22.37 -3.52 32.75
C ILE A 941 -22.25 -5.04 32.82
N ASN A 942 -22.08 -5.73 31.69
CA ASN A 942 -22.16 -7.18 31.65
C ASN A 942 -20.81 -7.86 31.92
N GLN A 943 -20.81 -8.95 32.69
CA GLN A 943 -19.68 -9.88 32.89
C GLN A 943 -18.38 -9.22 33.41
N LEU A 944 -18.50 -8.22 34.30
CA LEU A 944 -17.40 -7.36 34.76
C LEU A 944 -16.26 -8.10 35.49
N ASP A 945 -16.53 -9.26 36.07
CA ASP A 945 -15.51 -10.06 36.78
C ASP A 945 -14.43 -10.58 35.82
N ASN A 946 -14.85 -10.95 34.61
CA ASN A 946 -13.98 -11.45 33.53
C ASN A 946 -13.47 -10.33 32.60
N ARG A 947 -13.89 -9.07 32.79
CA ARG A 947 -13.66 -7.95 31.87
C ARG A 947 -12.96 -6.78 32.57
N PRO A 948 -11.65 -6.88 32.88
CA PRO A 948 -10.94 -5.90 33.69
C PRO A 948 -10.91 -4.49 33.08
N VAL A 949 -10.93 -4.36 31.74
CA VAL A 949 -10.97 -3.05 31.07
C VAL A 949 -12.33 -2.38 31.29
N ALA A 950 -13.42 -3.09 31.02
CA ALA A 950 -14.78 -2.58 31.26
C ALA A 950 -15.04 -2.26 32.73
N ARG A 951 -14.53 -3.11 33.63
CA ARG A 951 -14.58 -2.90 35.08
C ARG A 951 -13.86 -1.62 35.52
N GLN A 952 -12.65 -1.37 34.99
CA GLN A 952 -11.90 -0.15 35.30
C GLN A 952 -12.53 1.10 34.70
N LEU A 953 -13.02 1.03 33.45
CA LEU A 953 -13.71 2.15 32.81
C LEU A 953 -15.00 2.50 33.56
N ARG A 954 -15.79 1.49 33.99
CA ARG A 954 -16.95 1.67 34.87
C ARG A 954 -16.56 2.45 36.12
N LYS A 955 -15.48 2.06 36.81
CA LYS A 955 -15.03 2.77 38.03
C LYS A 955 -14.73 4.23 37.73
N SER A 956 -13.98 4.52 36.68
CA SER A 956 -13.63 5.91 36.30
C SER A 956 -14.87 6.76 36.03
N LEU A 957 -15.81 6.25 35.21
CA LEU A 957 -17.04 6.98 34.84
C LEU A 957 -18.00 7.16 36.03
N VAL A 958 -18.16 6.14 36.88
CA VAL A 958 -19.00 6.19 38.09
C VAL A 958 -18.42 7.14 39.14
N THR A 959 -17.11 7.06 39.41
CA THR A 959 -16.44 7.98 40.35
C THR A 959 -16.51 9.42 39.86
N TYR A 960 -16.34 9.65 38.56
CA TYR A 960 -16.50 10.98 37.96
C TYR A 960 -17.93 11.51 38.10
N ALA A 961 -18.95 10.73 37.72
CA ALA A 961 -20.34 11.14 37.84
C ALA A 961 -20.75 11.49 39.29
N ALA A 962 -20.12 10.84 40.28
CA ALA A 962 -20.34 11.14 41.70
C ALA A 962 -19.60 12.42 42.19
N SER A 963 -18.52 12.86 41.54
CA SER A 963 -17.66 13.97 42.00
C SER A 963 -18.28 15.36 41.75
N ARG A 964 -17.54 16.44 42.06
CA ARG A 964 -17.97 17.82 41.71
C ARG A 964 -17.64 18.20 40.26
N ASP A 965 -16.79 17.41 39.60
CA ASP A 965 -16.21 17.67 38.29
C ASP A 965 -17.16 17.25 37.14
N PHE A 966 -18.14 16.38 37.43
CA PHE A 966 -19.25 16.12 36.52
C PHE A 966 -20.19 17.34 36.45
N ASN A 967 -19.79 18.28 35.60
CA ASN A 967 -20.34 19.62 35.51
C ASN A 967 -20.46 20.06 34.03
N PRO A 968 -21.26 19.35 33.20
CA PRO A 968 -21.19 19.45 31.75
C PRO A 968 -21.43 20.84 31.18
N LYS A 969 -20.86 21.11 30.01
CA LYS A 969 -20.93 22.41 29.31
C LYS A 969 -21.92 22.40 28.15
N SER A 970 -22.07 21.28 27.46
CA SER A 970 -23.12 21.06 26.47
C SER A 970 -24.49 21.07 27.16
N ASN A 971 -25.48 21.75 26.58
CA ASN A 971 -26.90 21.56 26.90
C ASN A 971 -27.55 20.84 25.71
N ILE A 972 -28.41 19.87 25.94
CA ILE A 972 -29.15 19.15 24.88
C ILE A 972 -30.60 18.97 25.33
N SER A 973 -31.57 19.18 24.43
CA SER A 973 -32.97 18.89 24.72
C SER A 973 -33.29 17.39 24.66
N LEU A 974 -34.33 16.94 25.37
CA LEU A 974 -34.80 15.56 25.27
C LEU A 974 -35.24 15.20 23.84
N ASP A 975 -35.82 16.16 23.10
CA ASP A 975 -36.28 15.97 21.72
C ASP A 975 -35.15 15.83 20.69
N GLU A 976 -33.92 16.21 21.03
CA GLU A 976 -32.73 15.89 20.23
C GLU A 976 -32.17 14.50 20.54
N LEU A 977 -32.34 14.01 21.77
CA LEU A 977 -31.81 12.71 22.21
C LEU A 977 -32.76 11.56 21.82
N ARG A 978 -34.07 11.73 22.02
CA ARG A 978 -35.09 10.70 21.71
C ARG A 978 -34.93 10.08 20.30
N PRO A 979 -34.65 10.82 19.20
CA PRO A 979 -34.45 10.23 17.87
C PRO A 979 -33.18 9.37 17.70
N LEU A 980 -32.21 9.42 18.62
CA LEU A 980 -31.07 8.51 18.64
C LEU A 980 -31.48 7.11 19.11
N TRP A 981 -32.54 7.03 19.92
CA TRP A 981 -33.02 5.82 20.58
C TRP A 981 -34.12 5.17 19.74
N PHE A 982 -33.73 4.20 18.93
CA PHE A 982 -34.60 3.47 18.03
C PHE A 982 -34.20 2.00 18.04
N ASN A 983 -35.14 1.11 18.33
CA ASN A 983 -34.85 -0.32 18.28
C ASN A 983 -34.85 -0.79 16.82
N ASN A 984 -33.69 -1.20 16.31
CA ASN A 984 -33.56 -1.68 14.93
C ASN A 984 -34.45 -2.91 14.64
N PHE A 985 -34.88 -3.65 15.68
CA PHE A 985 -35.80 -4.78 15.55
C PHE A 985 -37.29 -4.40 15.68
N THR A 986 -37.65 -3.11 15.59
CA THR A 986 -39.05 -2.61 15.72
C THR A 986 -40.07 -3.46 14.95
N MET A 987 -39.80 -3.81 13.68
CA MET A 987 -40.70 -4.64 12.87
C MET A 987 -40.90 -6.05 13.45
N LYS A 988 -39.84 -6.70 13.98
CA LYS A 988 -39.93 -8.01 14.64
C LYS A 988 -40.68 -7.94 15.97
N LEU A 989 -40.46 -6.88 16.75
CA LEU A 989 -41.17 -6.64 18.02
C LEU A 989 -42.68 -6.39 17.80
N LEU A 990 -43.03 -5.69 16.72
CA LEU A 990 -44.40 -5.53 16.23
C LEU A 990 -44.93 -6.79 15.51
N ARG A 991 -44.17 -7.89 15.53
CA ARG A 991 -44.51 -9.22 14.96
C ARG A 991 -44.91 -9.16 13.49
N ALA A 992 -44.29 -8.26 12.73
CA ALA A 992 -44.57 -8.08 11.30
C ALA A 992 -44.26 -9.36 10.51
N GLN A 993 -45.21 -9.80 9.71
CA GLN A 993 -45.02 -10.78 8.64
C GLN A 993 -44.78 -10.02 7.34
N VAL A 994 -43.89 -10.50 6.48
CA VAL A 994 -43.56 -9.81 5.22
C VAL A 994 -43.80 -10.71 3.99
N ILE A 995 -44.29 -10.09 2.93
CA ILE A 995 -44.64 -10.71 1.65
C ILE A 995 -43.91 -9.95 0.53
N PRO A 996 -43.15 -10.62 -0.35
CA PRO A 996 -42.87 -12.06 -0.34
C PRO A 996 -41.87 -12.44 0.78
N PRO A 997 -41.81 -13.71 1.25
CA PRO A 997 -41.06 -14.09 2.46
C PRO A 997 -39.55 -13.78 2.41
N GLU A 998 -38.92 -13.78 1.23
CA GLU A 998 -37.52 -13.39 1.05
C GLU A 998 -37.23 -11.92 1.41
N ALA A 999 -38.26 -11.07 1.52
CA ALA A 999 -38.15 -9.72 2.05
C ALA A 999 -37.93 -9.68 3.58
N GLY A 1000 -37.87 -10.83 4.27
CA GLY A 1000 -37.54 -10.93 5.69
C GLY A 1000 -36.20 -10.31 6.09
N LEU A 1001 -35.28 -10.15 5.14
CA LEU A 1001 -34.00 -9.45 5.33
C LEU A 1001 -34.20 -7.97 5.69
N LEU A 1002 -35.27 -7.33 5.21
CA LEU A 1002 -35.58 -5.90 5.44
C LEU A 1002 -35.87 -5.53 6.90
N MET A 1003 -35.98 -6.53 7.76
CA MET A 1003 -36.22 -6.37 9.19
C MET A 1003 -35.31 -7.29 10.01
N ASP A 1004 -34.20 -7.76 9.41
CA ASP A 1004 -33.35 -8.73 10.08
C ASP A 1004 -32.42 -8.10 11.13
N GLY A 1005 -32.08 -6.80 11.00
CA GLY A 1005 -31.25 -6.02 11.93
C GLY A 1005 -29.77 -5.90 11.53
N ASN A 1006 -29.34 -6.47 10.39
CA ASN A 1006 -27.98 -6.44 9.86
C ASN A 1006 -27.90 -5.65 8.53
N PRO A 1007 -27.45 -4.38 8.53
CA PRO A 1007 -27.27 -3.58 7.31
C PRO A 1007 -26.32 -4.10 6.20
N ASN A 1008 -25.74 -5.30 6.34
CA ASN A 1008 -24.95 -5.97 5.32
C ASN A 1008 -25.74 -7.07 4.56
N THR A 1009 -26.92 -7.47 5.02
CA THR A 1009 -27.91 -8.19 4.20
C THR A 1009 -28.73 -7.19 3.38
N ALA A 1010 -29.35 -7.67 2.30
CA ALA A 1010 -30.24 -6.87 1.47
C ALA A 1010 -31.27 -7.73 0.74
N TRP A 1011 -32.48 -7.20 0.60
CA TRP A 1011 -33.49 -7.73 -0.31
C TRP A 1011 -33.37 -7.10 -1.70
N GLN A 1012 -33.67 -7.88 -2.73
CA GLN A 1012 -33.69 -7.44 -4.13
C GLN A 1012 -35.02 -7.80 -4.78
N ALA A 1013 -35.59 -6.88 -5.55
CA ALA A 1013 -36.84 -7.10 -6.28
C ALA A 1013 -36.68 -8.14 -7.42
N ARG A 1014 -37.02 -9.40 -7.14
CA ARG A 1014 -36.94 -10.50 -8.13
C ARG A 1014 -38.01 -10.37 -9.20
N PHE A 1015 -37.64 -9.82 -10.36
CA PHE A 1015 -38.44 -9.92 -11.58
C PHE A 1015 -38.21 -11.28 -12.26
N SER A 1016 -39.26 -12.10 -12.39
CA SER A 1016 -39.20 -13.29 -13.25
C SER A 1016 -39.09 -12.85 -14.72
N GLN A 1017 -38.01 -13.24 -15.41
CA GLN A 1017 -37.82 -12.95 -16.84
C GLN A 1017 -38.73 -13.78 -17.76
N THR A 1018 -39.50 -14.73 -17.20
CA THR A 1018 -40.50 -15.50 -17.94
C THR A 1018 -41.73 -14.66 -18.30
N ASN A 1019 -41.80 -14.31 -19.59
CA ASN A 1019 -42.94 -13.80 -20.36
C ASN A 1019 -43.46 -12.38 -20.06
N LEU A 1020 -43.38 -11.53 -21.09
CA LEU A 1020 -44.11 -10.26 -21.20
C LEU A 1020 -45.57 -10.51 -21.68
N THR A 1021 -46.36 -11.23 -20.88
CA THR A 1021 -47.81 -11.39 -21.11
C THR A 1021 -48.59 -11.39 -19.80
N ASN A 1022 -49.44 -10.37 -19.64
CA ASN A 1022 -50.42 -10.11 -18.57
C ASN A 1022 -50.68 -11.22 -17.53
N GLN A 1023 -49.90 -11.20 -16.44
CA GLN A 1023 -50.38 -11.45 -15.07
C GLN A 1023 -49.47 -10.74 -14.05
N GLN A 1024 -49.92 -10.58 -12.81
CA GLN A 1024 -49.43 -9.51 -11.93
C GLN A 1024 -47.98 -9.72 -11.44
N LYS A 1025 -47.07 -8.83 -11.90
CA LYS A 1025 -45.78 -8.62 -11.25
C LYS A 1025 -45.99 -7.99 -9.87
N VAL A 1026 -45.65 -8.71 -8.80
CA VAL A 1026 -45.60 -8.14 -7.45
C VAL A 1026 -44.51 -7.06 -7.42
N THR A 1027 -44.94 -5.80 -7.39
CA THR A 1027 -44.10 -4.59 -7.48
C THR A 1027 -44.00 -3.87 -6.12
N TYR A 1028 -44.25 -4.61 -5.04
CA TYR A 1028 -44.29 -4.10 -3.68
C TYR A 1028 -43.76 -5.13 -2.68
N ILE A 1029 -43.23 -4.62 -1.57
CA ILE A 1029 -43.10 -5.36 -0.32
C ILE A 1029 -44.36 -5.06 0.50
N GLU A 1030 -45.01 -6.08 1.05
CA GLU A 1030 -46.13 -5.90 1.99
C GLU A 1030 -45.74 -6.40 3.37
N PHE A 1031 -45.96 -5.59 4.40
CA PHE A 1031 -45.83 -5.95 5.81
C PHE A 1031 -47.22 -6.03 6.44
N LYS A 1032 -47.50 -7.13 7.13
CA LYS A 1032 -48.72 -7.37 7.89
C LYS A 1032 -48.41 -7.45 9.37
N PHE A 1033 -49.11 -6.65 10.17
CA PHE A 1033 -49.05 -6.65 11.63
C PHE A 1033 -50.23 -7.48 12.19
N PRO A 1034 -50.12 -8.05 13.40
CA PRO A 1034 -51.23 -8.79 14.03
C PRO A 1034 -52.40 -7.85 14.41
N ASP A 1035 -52.07 -6.62 14.80
CA ASP A 1035 -52.98 -5.61 15.33
C ASP A 1035 -52.89 -4.32 14.48
N LYS A 1036 -53.86 -3.40 14.62
CA LYS A 1036 -53.76 -2.06 14.03
C LYS A 1036 -52.81 -1.21 14.86
N ILE A 1037 -51.69 -0.78 14.26
CA ILE A 1037 -50.67 0.05 14.92
C ILE A 1037 -50.67 1.48 14.38
N PRO A 1038 -50.33 2.50 15.19
CA PRO A 1038 -50.09 3.86 14.71
C PRO A 1038 -48.73 3.95 13.98
N ILE A 1039 -48.69 4.65 12.85
CA ILE A 1039 -47.51 4.82 11.99
C ILE A 1039 -47.41 6.29 11.55
N ASP A 1040 -46.28 6.94 11.84
CA ASP A 1040 -45.95 8.34 11.48
C ASP A 1040 -45.06 8.43 10.24
N GLY A 1041 -44.53 7.30 9.77
CA GLY A 1041 -43.64 7.23 8.62
C GLY A 1041 -42.85 5.94 8.53
N LEU A 1042 -41.83 5.96 7.70
CA LEU A 1042 -40.85 4.90 7.50
C LEU A 1042 -39.43 5.45 7.69
N ILE A 1043 -38.52 4.60 8.13
CA ILE A 1043 -37.08 4.78 8.00
C ILE A 1043 -36.53 3.60 7.19
N LEU A 1044 -35.61 3.87 6.27
CA LEU A 1044 -34.98 2.86 5.42
C LEU A 1044 -33.46 3.04 5.35
N LEU A 1045 -32.77 1.96 4.99
CA LEU A 1045 -31.33 1.94 4.80
C LEU A 1045 -30.97 1.29 3.46
N ASN A 1046 -30.23 2.02 2.62
CA ASN A 1046 -29.67 1.47 1.38
C ASN A 1046 -28.56 0.46 1.69
N CYS A 1047 -28.28 -0.43 0.73
CA CYS A 1047 -27.29 -1.49 0.86
C CYS A 1047 -25.90 -0.93 1.25
N GLN A 1048 -25.37 -1.32 2.41
CA GLN A 1048 -24.11 -0.74 2.92
C GLN A 1048 -22.84 -1.38 2.32
N ASN A 1049 -23.00 -2.44 1.51
CA ASN A 1049 -21.91 -3.16 0.85
C ASN A 1049 -22.04 -3.28 -0.69
N ASP A 1050 -23.04 -2.64 -1.32
CA ASP A 1050 -23.05 -2.43 -2.76
C ASP A 1050 -22.10 -1.27 -3.11
N ARG A 1051 -21.02 -1.60 -3.83
CA ARG A 1051 -20.03 -0.65 -4.37
C ARG A 1051 -20.60 0.21 -5.49
N PHE A 1052 -21.36 -0.41 -6.40
CA PHE A 1052 -21.89 0.24 -7.60
C PHE A 1052 -23.22 0.96 -7.35
N ARG A 1053 -23.93 0.59 -6.28
CA ARG A 1053 -25.28 1.05 -5.89
C ARG A 1053 -26.26 1.07 -7.06
N LEU A 1054 -26.22 0.02 -7.89
CA LEU A 1054 -27.10 -0.07 -9.04
C LEU A 1054 -28.56 -0.07 -8.58
N GLY A 1055 -28.85 -0.78 -7.49
CA GLY A 1055 -30.19 -0.96 -6.95
C GLY A 1055 -30.74 0.18 -6.10
N ASP A 1056 -30.03 1.29 -5.93
CA ASP A 1056 -30.52 2.46 -5.17
C ASP A 1056 -31.85 2.95 -5.77
N ILE A 1057 -32.90 2.87 -4.96
CA ILE A 1057 -34.25 3.29 -5.33
C ILE A 1057 -34.28 4.81 -5.48
N LYS A 1058 -34.92 5.27 -6.55
CA LYS A 1058 -35.19 6.67 -6.81
C LYS A 1058 -36.65 6.98 -6.46
N ASP A 1059 -37.60 6.70 -7.34
CA ASP A 1059 -39.01 7.04 -7.11
C ASP A 1059 -39.76 5.90 -6.41
N PHE A 1060 -40.65 6.24 -5.47
CA PHE A 1060 -41.39 5.27 -4.66
C PHE A 1060 -42.81 5.72 -4.31
N VAL A 1061 -43.63 4.76 -3.87
CA VAL A 1061 -44.94 4.93 -3.25
C VAL A 1061 -45.01 4.14 -1.94
N THR A 1062 -45.78 4.62 -0.97
CA THR A 1062 -46.19 3.85 0.20
C THR A 1062 -47.70 3.88 0.35
N GLU A 1063 -48.30 2.71 0.59
CA GLU A 1063 -49.72 2.53 0.82
C GLU A 1063 -49.96 1.88 2.18
N LEU A 1064 -51.09 2.19 2.82
CA LEU A 1064 -51.55 1.54 4.05
C LEU A 1064 -52.93 0.91 3.85
N SER A 1065 -53.24 -0.07 4.69
CA SER A 1065 -54.56 -0.69 4.77
C SER A 1065 -54.91 -1.11 6.20
N GLU A 1066 -56.19 -1.02 6.54
CA GLU A 1066 -56.75 -1.43 7.85
C GLU A 1066 -57.24 -2.88 7.87
N ASP A 1067 -57.40 -3.51 6.70
CA ASP A 1067 -58.02 -4.82 6.51
C ASP A 1067 -57.28 -5.73 5.50
N GLY A 1068 -56.27 -5.19 4.80
CA GLY A 1068 -55.55 -5.86 3.71
C GLY A 1068 -56.28 -5.82 2.35
N SER A 1069 -57.52 -5.34 2.29
CA SER A 1069 -58.34 -5.29 1.06
C SER A 1069 -58.41 -3.88 0.46
N THR A 1070 -58.60 -2.86 1.30
CA THR A 1070 -58.75 -1.47 0.89
C THR A 1070 -57.46 -0.72 1.15
N TRP A 1071 -56.85 -0.17 0.08
CA TRP A 1071 -55.50 0.41 0.12
C TRP A 1071 -55.52 1.91 -0.19
N GLN A 1072 -54.90 2.71 0.68
CA GLN A 1072 -54.71 4.15 0.52
C GLN A 1072 -53.23 4.45 0.25
N GLU A 1073 -52.92 5.16 -0.84
CA GLU A 1073 -51.62 5.83 -1.01
C GLU A 1073 -51.48 6.95 0.04
N VAL A 1074 -50.46 6.87 0.90
CA VAL A 1074 -50.22 7.84 1.98
C VAL A 1074 -49.03 8.75 1.72
N VAL A 1075 -48.07 8.32 0.89
CA VAL A 1075 -46.96 9.15 0.40
C VAL A 1075 -46.41 8.59 -0.91
N ARG A 1076 -45.99 9.51 -1.78
CA ARG A 1076 -45.24 9.27 -3.01
C ARG A 1076 -44.07 10.25 -3.04
N GLY A 1077 -42.90 9.81 -3.48
CA GLY A 1077 -41.73 10.67 -3.45
C GLY A 1077 -40.52 10.10 -4.19
N THR A 1078 -39.40 10.79 -4.00
CA THR A 1078 -38.09 10.44 -4.55
C THR A 1078 -37.07 10.38 -3.41
N LEU A 1079 -36.28 9.31 -3.39
CA LEU A 1079 -35.12 9.11 -2.52
C LEU A 1079 -33.83 9.55 -3.25
N SER A 1080 -32.73 9.61 -2.51
CA SER A 1080 -31.39 9.88 -3.04
C SER A 1080 -30.50 8.65 -3.03
N SER A 1081 -29.59 8.56 -4.01
CA SER A 1081 -28.46 7.63 -3.94
C SER A 1081 -27.47 8.12 -2.89
N THR A 1082 -27.32 7.35 -1.82
CA THR A 1082 -26.45 7.64 -0.68
C THR A 1082 -26.38 6.42 0.26
N PHE A 1083 -25.34 6.33 1.09
CA PHE A 1083 -25.25 5.33 2.16
C PHE A 1083 -25.98 5.75 3.45
N ASN A 1084 -26.43 7.01 3.56
CA ASN A 1084 -27.14 7.51 4.73
C ASN A 1084 -28.53 6.85 4.90
N PRO A 1085 -29.01 6.62 6.14
CA PRO A 1085 -30.42 6.28 6.39
C PRO A 1085 -31.36 7.38 5.87
N GLN A 1086 -32.48 7.00 5.27
CA GLN A 1086 -33.47 7.94 4.72
C GLN A 1086 -34.80 7.80 5.47
N ILE A 1087 -35.43 8.94 5.79
CA ILE A 1087 -36.67 9.02 6.57
C ILE A 1087 -37.80 9.56 5.69
N ILE A 1088 -38.88 8.79 5.59
CA ILE A 1088 -40.11 9.15 4.89
C ILE A 1088 -41.14 9.50 5.96
N ARG A 1089 -41.55 10.77 6.08
CA ARG A 1089 -42.62 11.18 7.00
C ARG A 1089 -43.97 11.12 6.30
N PHE A 1090 -44.99 10.64 7.00
CA PHE A 1090 -46.38 10.72 6.54
C PHE A 1090 -47.01 12.06 6.96
N PRO A 1091 -48.07 12.55 6.28
CA PRO A 1091 -48.71 13.83 6.62
C PRO A 1091 -49.36 13.89 8.01
N LYS A 1092 -49.59 12.73 8.64
CA LYS A 1092 -50.18 12.53 9.96
C LYS A 1092 -49.88 11.10 10.43
N THR A 1093 -50.17 10.79 11.69
CA THR A 1093 -50.28 9.40 12.16
C THR A 1093 -51.43 8.69 11.46
N TYR A 1094 -51.18 7.50 10.91
CA TYR A 1094 -52.19 6.58 10.39
C TYR A 1094 -52.27 5.33 11.28
N HIS A 1095 -53.45 4.73 11.42
CA HIS A 1095 -53.59 3.43 12.09
C HIS A 1095 -53.81 2.35 11.03
N ALA A 1096 -52.94 1.33 10.99
CA ALA A 1096 -52.96 0.31 9.94
C ALA A 1096 -52.52 -1.05 10.48
N SER A 1097 -53.05 -2.12 9.89
CA SER A 1097 -52.62 -3.51 10.12
C SER A 1097 -51.80 -4.04 8.93
N HIS A 1098 -51.79 -3.32 7.81
CA HIS A 1098 -51.08 -3.67 6.58
C HIS A 1098 -50.39 -2.43 5.99
N LEU A 1099 -49.15 -2.60 5.49
CA LEU A 1099 -48.33 -1.57 4.85
C LEU A 1099 -47.70 -2.11 3.56
N ARG A 1100 -47.71 -1.32 2.49
CA ARG A 1100 -47.01 -1.64 1.22
C ARG A 1100 -45.99 -0.58 0.87
N PHE A 1101 -44.78 -1.00 0.56
CA PHE A 1101 -43.74 -0.16 -0.02
C PHE A 1101 -43.49 -0.54 -1.49
N LYS A 1102 -43.63 0.43 -2.40
CA LYS A 1102 -43.60 0.26 -3.86
C LYS A 1102 -42.40 1.00 -4.47
N PRO A 1103 -41.27 0.34 -4.77
CA PRO A 1103 -40.25 0.94 -5.62
C PRO A 1103 -40.80 1.11 -7.05
N LEU A 1104 -40.77 2.34 -7.57
CA LEU A 1104 -41.21 2.68 -8.93
C LEU A 1104 -40.04 2.80 -9.91
N SER A 1105 -38.89 3.29 -9.44
CA SER A 1105 -37.68 3.45 -10.26
C SER A 1105 -36.40 3.36 -9.41
N THR A 1106 -35.27 3.23 -10.08
CA THR A 1106 -33.91 3.27 -9.52
C THR A 1106 -33.12 4.44 -10.10
N HIS A 1107 -32.00 4.80 -9.47
CA HIS A 1107 -31.12 5.86 -9.99
C HIS A 1107 -30.39 5.45 -11.28
N VAL A 1108 -30.08 4.16 -11.46
CA VAL A 1108 -29.48 3.61 -12.69
C VAL A 1108 -30.55 2.91 -13.51
N LEU A 1109 -30.87 3.43 -14.69
CA LEU A 1109 -31.96 2.91 -15.53
C LEU A 1109 -31.78 1.41 -15.86
N GLY A 1110 -32.79 0.61 -15.54
CA GLY A 1110 -32.82 -0.83 -15.82
C GLY A 1110 -32.23 -1.74 -14.73
N SER A 1111 -31.77 -1.18 -13.60
CA SER A 1111 -31.31 -1.96 -12.45
C SER A 1111 -32.46 -2.53 -11.60
N ILE A 1112 -32.11 -3.36 -10.61
CA ILE A 1112 -33.04 -4.03 -9.70
C ILE A 1112 -33.11 -3.28 -8.36
N PRO A 1113 -34.28 -2.76 -7.93
CA PRO A 1113 -34.46 -2.18 -6.59
C PRO A 1113 -33.90 -3.05 -5.47
N THR A 1114 -33.05 -2.46 -4.63
CA THR A 1114 -32.33 -3.12 -3.54
C THR A 1114 -32.38 -2.27 -2.27
N ILE A 1115 -32.64 -2.89 -1.12
CA ILE A 1115 -32.73 -2.23 0.19
C ILE A 1115 -32.08 -3.15 1.23
N ALA A 1116 -31.34 -2.59 2.21
CA ALA A 1116 -30.87 -3.36 3.37
C ALA A 1116 -32.00 -3.52 4.40
N GLU A 1117 -32.51 -2.41 4.93
CA GLU A 1117 -33.49 -2.39 6.02
C GLU A 1117 -34.64 -1.43 5.72
N LEU A 1118 -35.83 -1.73 6.24
CA LEU A 1118 -37.03 -0.90 6.17
C LEU A 1118 -37.90 -1.12 7.42
N SER A 1119 -38.15 -0.05 8.18
CA SER A 1119 -38.95 -0.12 9.42
C SER A 1119 -39.94 1.04 9.54
N VAL A 1120 -41.05 0.78 10.21
CA VAL A 1120 -42.00 1.83 10.62
C VAL A 1120 -41.39 2.77 11.66
N ILE A 1121 -41.79 4.04 11.59
CA ILE A 1121 -41.70 4.98 12.69
C ILE A 1121 -43.08 5.04 13.34
N SER A 1122 -43.17 4.71 14.62
CA SER A 1122 -44.42 4.60 15.38
C SER A 1122 -44.31 5.39 16.69
N PRO A 1123 -45.40 6.01 17.17
CA PRO A 1123 -45.46 6.63 18.49
C PRO A 1123 -45.72 5.63 19.63
N LEU A 1124 -45.82 4.32 19.34
CA LEU A 1124 -45.88 3.29 20.39
C LEU A 1124 -44.60 3.30 21.24
N PRO A 1125 -44.70 3.03 22.57
CA PRO A 1125 -43.52 2.75 23.39
C PRO A 1125 -42.73 1.60 22.80
N ILE A 1126 -41.43 1.81 22.59
CA ILE A 1126 -40.50 0.77 22.13
C ILE A 1126 -40.44 -0.32 23.21
N PRO A 1127 -40.75 -1.59 22.91
CA PRO A 1127 -40.60 -2.68 23.87
C PRO A 1127 -39.14 -2.81 24.29
N SER A 1128 -38.89 -2.76 25.61
CA SER A 1128 -37.57 -2.93 26.23
C SER A 1128 -37.18 -4.40 26.43
N GLU A 1129 -37.99 -5.34 25.91
CA GLU A 1129 -37.68 -6.77 25.97
C GLU A 1129 -36.34 -7.07 25.28
N PRO A 1130 -35.40 -7.73 25.97
CA PRO A 1130 -34.15 -8.15 25.35
C PRO A 1130 -34.41 -9.30 24.40
N ILE A 1131 -34.64 -8.99 23.12
CA ILE A 1131 -34.25 -9.91 22.05
C ILE A 1131 -32.75 -10.15 22.26
N GLU A 1132 -32.38 -11.32 22.77
CA GLU A 1132 -30.97 -11.71 22.84
C GLU A 1132 -30.38 -11.59 21.43
N PRO A 1133 -29.30 -10.81 21.22
CA PRO A 1133 -28.64 -10.72 19.93
C PRO A 1133 -27.76 -11.98 19.70
N GLN A 1134 -28.36 -13.17 19.81
CA GLN A 1134 -27.75 -14.45 19.49
C GLN A 1134 -27.31 -14.45 18.03
N GLY A 1135 -26.04 -14.13 17.80
CA GLY A 1135 -25.49 -14.08 16.45
C GLY A 1135 -26.00 -12.90 15.61
N LEU A 1136 -26.09 -11.68 16.17
CA LEU A 1136 -26.01 -10.46 15.34
C LEU A 1136 -24.56 -10.28 14.79
N GLN A 1137 -24.06 -11.34 14.13
CA GLN A 1137 -22.80 -11.36 13.43
C GLN A 1137 -23.02 -10.63 12.11
N TYR A 1138 -22.41 -9.46 11.97
CA TYR A 1138 -22.29 -8.72 10.70
C TYR A 1138 -21.42 -9.52 9.72
N ARG A 1139 -21.93 -10.66 9.24
CA ARG A 1139 -21.23 -11.55 8.31
C ARG A 1139 -21.14 -10.87 6.94
N PRO A 1140 -19.96 -10.82 6.30
CA PRO A 1140 -19.86 -10.38 4.92
C PRO A 1140 -20.66 -11.34 4.04
N THR A 1141 -21.69 -10.82 3.37
CA THR A 1141 -22.52 -11.56 2.42
C THR A 1141 -21.81 -11.73 1.08
N GLY A 1142 -22.08 -12.82 0.36
CA GLY A 1142 -21.57 -13.06 -1.00
C GLY A 1142 -22.10 -12.12 -2.10
N TYR A 1143 -22.70 -10.98 -1.74
CA TYR A 1143 -23.08 -9.90 -2.65
C TYR A 1143 -21.94 -8.90 -2.92
N SER A 1144 -20.79 -9.04 -2.25
CA SER A 1144 -19.57 -8.30 -2.57
C SER A 1144 -19.17 -8.48 -4.03
N SER A 1145 -18.77 -7.41 -4.71
CA SER A 1145 -18.15 -7.49 -6.05
C SER A 1145 -17.00 -8.53 -6.05
N PRO A 1146 -16.89 -9.42 -7.05
CA PRO A 1146 -16.10 -10.67 -6.99
C PRO A 1146 -14.56 -10.51 -7.00
N ASP A 1147 -14.06 -9.30 -6.72
CA ASP A 1147 -12.66 -8.87 -6.78
C ASP A 1147 -12.15 -8.38 -5.40
N ILE A 1148 -12.68 -8.93 -4.30
CA ILE A 1148 -12.24 -8.61 -2.93
C ILE A 1148 -12.01 -9.91 -2.15
N ASP A 1149 -10.76 -10.35 -2.06
CA ASP A 1149 -10.37 -11.59 -1.39
C ASP A 1149 -10.33 -11.48 0.16
N GLU A 1150 -10.87 -10.37 0.67
CA GLU A 1150 -10.52 -9.72 1.93
C GLU A 1150 -11.70 -9.53 2.88
N ALA A 1151 -12.61 -10.51 2.90
CA ALA A 1151 -13.42 -10.75 4.08
C ALA A 1151 -12.52 -11.38 5.17
N PRO A 1152 -12.16 -10.70 6.28
CA PRO A 1152 -11.66 -11.41 7.44
C PRO A 1152 -12.77 -12.37 7.92
N PRO A 1153 -12.47 -13.66 8.18
CA PRO A 1153 -13.48 -14.55 8.71
C PRO A 1153 -13.98 -14.01 10.06
N ALA A 1154 -15.28 -14.11 10.31
CA ALA A 1154 -15.87 -13.63 11.56
C ALA A 1154 -15.26 -14.39 12.75
N TRP A 1155 -14.62 -13.65 13.64
CA TRP A 1155 -13.99 -14.17 14.86
C TRP A 1155 -15.01 -14.93 15.71
N GLN A 1156 -14.70 -16.19 16.03
CA GLN A 1156 -15.38 -17.07 16.98
C GLN A 1156 -14.30 -17.82 17.78
#